data_AF-A0A512JKL9-F1
#
_entry.id   AF-A0A512JKL9-F1
#
_cell.length_a   1.000
_cell.length_b   1.000
_cell.length_c   1.000
_cell.angle_alpha   90.00
_cell.angle_beta   90.00
_cell.angle_gamma   90.00
#
_symmetry.space_group_name_H-M   'P 1'
#
loop_
_entity.id
_entity.type
_entity.pdbx_description
1 polymer ?
#
loop_
_entity_poly.entity_id
_entity_poly.type
_entity_poly.pdbx_seq_one_letter_code
_entity_poly.pdbx_strand_id
1 'polypeptide(L)'
;MDGIPTDGHLNLHGAPGTVRAENMITVIIKALNEEAHIRRAVESAWEALRVAETAGWGAGEVVLADSRSTDRTVEIALAGGARVARLADDVPRGCGVGPQLGYQYARGQFVCLIDGDMVLDRDFLNAGMRYLEEHPRAAGVGGGVRDVNVVNLEFKRRAIRGAADLRAGPVDRLNGGGLYRREAIAGVGHFSDRNLHGYEEFDLAVRLRAAGWSLHRLDAPFVDHHGHVIGGYALLRRRIRSRYLDGIGELLRAALGQLHLGTTLRDLPEIRLWLGVYCGWLIAAGIAVAVPGWAKFASLAGLMALPIAVLGLRYRSAALGLYAFVAWNAHAFGMARGFLRSRIPPGEWIASTMAESGSVAATARSPSPSLRPAQAVVVCLAIAAAASALAGRPADARQAETRWVPVKDRNLAIAEGSPLDFSALSPPGPAGGSGRVIANPAGQLALADRPDARIRFLCASLAWSPASGSYPDKPTADRYARQLRIHGYNIARLHFADAILMNGRANDFDLDPEQFDRFHYLLAALKRNGIYWMIDGMTSKAGGLGGVDDRWGNEKDLKLAVHVDKTARLHWRRLVEAIYGGVNPYTGLTTLADPALALVVLVNENTVEFTTILAEPSAGKPYPDKLRQPFNAWLEKTYGNTAALRAEWKSLPPGESIETRNVSLPSSRTERGPRMRDLQRFFVSLEADTLAWMKAEIAKLGYGGLVTAYNNWFTTETDVSRIGLPVVSMNAYFDEVPSLDPGTTITQQSSLDTRADYLRELIARRRYGRPFVVTEYDHLFWNQFRREAGLVGPAYAALQGWDAICRHGSGPIDLSFDQPWPHKRAMLPYGISLDPVARAGETLAALLYRRGDVAQARTGVALPFQSFADVTEDGQGRLPDAMTELGLLTRFGLLSGPAPDGVAILPRRAHTAADSFADRVDALRRDGGIESNNATSASSGVFESAGREIRLDTQNRLARVVTPRTVAASYAAAPVPLQLGPLTIEAASGPALLAASALDGRDLARSRRVLLIFATDAMNTRMRFRDTERRVVEDFGRMPVLLARQTARIRLASETTTRWQGRSLHLDGSPGSALHLTTGGHDVVLDLDNAATSHGPTTFFLLEALR
;
A
#
# COMPACT_ATOMS: atom_id res chain seq x y z
N MET A 1 14.70 -28.21 82.44
CA MET A 1 16.00 -27.51 82.51
C MET A 1 16.09 -26.68 81.26
N ASP A 2 16.32 -25.39 81.44
CA ASP A 2 16.98 -24.41 80.57
C ASP A 2 16.64 -24.42 79.06
N GLY A 3 16.12 -23.35 78.44
CA GLY A 3 15.71 -22.08 79.04
C GLY A 3 15.59 -20.95 77.99
N ILE A 4 14.51 -20.17 78.14
CA ILE A 4 14.42 -18.71 77.92
C ILE A 4 14.55 -18.16 76.47
N PRO A 5 13.81 -17.07 76.13
CA PRO A 5 13.27 -16.90 74.78
C PRO A 5 13.32 -15.44 74.24
N THR A 6 12.43 -15.13 73.29
CA THR A 6 11.74 -13.83 73.04
C THR A 6 12.52 -12.57 72.65
N ASP A 7 11.99 -11.95 71.58
CA ASP A 7 11.77 -10.51 71.38
C ASP A 7 12.96 -9.53 71.24
N GLY A 8 12.86 -8.47 70.44
CA GLY A 8 11.62 -7.78 70.07
C GLY A 8 11.56 -6.99 68.76
N HIS A 9 10.39 -6.38 68.60
CA HIS A 9 9.88 -5.64 67.45
C HIS A 9 10.53 -4.25 67.23
N LEU A 10 10.11 -3.64 66.10
CA LEU A 10 10.29 -2.24 65.64
C LEU A 10 11.59 -2.00 64.84
N ASN A 11 11.56 -1.40 63.65
CA ASN A 11 10.57 -0.45 63.10
C ASN A 11 10.02 -0.79 61.71
N LEU A 12 8.82 -0.25 61.46
CA LEU A 12 8.16 -0.16 60.16
C LEU A 12 8.83 0.89 59.25
N HIS A 13 8.54 0.82 57.95
CA HIS A 13 8.80 1.85 56.93
C HIS A 13 10.27 2.21 56.63
N GLY A 14 10.91 1.40 55.78
CA GLY A 14 11.84 1.96 54.80
C GLY A 14 11.03 2.79 53.79
N ALA A 15 11.17 4.12 53.84
CA ALA A 15 10.34 5.02 53.05
C ALA A 15 10.59 4.89 51.53
N PRO A 16 9.54 4.96 50.68
CA PRO A 16 9.73 5.15 49.26
C PRO A 16 10.14 6.61 49.01
N GLY A 17 11.42 6.84 48.72
CA GLY A 17 11.90 8.17 48.30
C GLY A 17 13.22 8.62 48.93
N THR A 18 14.32 7.99 48.52
CA THR A 18 15.60 8.71 48.40
C THR A 18 16.08 8.58 46.95
N VAL A 19 15.82 9.61 46.15
CA VAL A 19 16.40 9.74 44.81
C VAL A 19 17.92 9.68 44.96
N ARG A 20 18.58 8.78 44.24
CA ARG A 20 20.05 8.70 44.23
C ARG A 20 20.60 9.86 43.40
N ALA A 21 20.63 11.05 43.99
CA ALA A 21 20.93 12.32 43.34
C ALA A 21 22.29 12.35 42.61
N GLU A 22 23.22 11.48 43.00
CA GLU A 22 24.53 11.35 42.36
C GLU A 22 24.45 10.71 40.96
N ASN A 23 23.51 9.78 40.72
CA ASN A 23 23.43 8.96 39.51
C ASN A 23 22.66 9.63 38.36
N MET A 24 23.03 10.87 38.01
CA MET A 24 22.43 11.64 36.91
C MET A 24 22.82 11.08 35.52
N ILE A 25 21.84 11.04 34.59
CA ILE A 25 22.03 10.65 33.19
C ILE A 25 21.90 11.88 32.27
N THR A 26 22.84 12.08 31.35
CA THR A 26 22.66 12.99 30.19
C THR A 26 22.36 12.16 28.94
N VAL A 27 21.27 12.48 28.23
CA VAL A 27 21.02 11.96 26.87
C VAL A 27 21.52 12.98 25.85
N ILE A 28 22.53 12.59 25.06
CA ILE A 28 23.05 13.34 23.92
C ILE A 28 22.32 12.88 22.66
N ILE A 29 21.80 13.85 21.90
CA ILE A 29 21.19 13.64 20.59
C ILE A 29 22.08 14.33 19.54
N LYS A 30 22.68 13.60 18.58
CA LYS A 30 23.41 14.22 17.46
C LYS A 30 22.47 14.47 16.27
N ALA A 31 22.41 15.70 15.73
CA ALA A 31 21.48 16.03 14.64
C ALA A 31 22.06 16.97 13.57
N LEU A 32 21.49 16.88 12.36
CA LEU A 32 21.68 17.81 11.24
C LEU A 32 20.44 17.78 10.33
N ASN A 33 19.62 18.82 10.37
CA ASN A 33 18.37 18.94 9.61
C ASN A 33 17.39 17.77 9.86
N GLU A 34 17.05 17.55 11.12
CA GLU A 34 16.15 16.50 11.59
C GLU A 34 14.77 17.05 12.02
N GLU A 35 14.26 18.13 11.40
CA GLU A 35 12.95 18.72 11.74
C GLU A 35 11.81 17.68 11.79
N ALA A 36 11.86 16.65 10.95
CA ALA A 36 10.87 15.57 10.87
C ALA A 36 10.96 14.52 12.01
N HIS A 37 12.09 14.44 12.72
CA HIS A 37 12.37 13.38 13.71
C HIS A 37 12.71 13.90 15.10
N ILE A 38 13.42 15.03 15.21
CA ILE A 38 14.02 15.53 16.45
C ILE A 38 13.03 15.67 17.61
N ARG A 39 11.76 16.00 17.32
CA ARG A 39 10.68 16.04 18.30
C ARG A 39 10.55 14.70 19.03
N ARG A 40 10.50 13.59 18.28
CA ARG A 40 10.37 12.23 18.84
C ARG A 40 11.64 11.81 19.58
N ALA A 41 12.82 12.16 19.07
CA ALA A 41 14.08 11.88 19.74
C ALA A 41 14.15 12.58 21.12
N VAL A 42 13.76 13.86 21.20
CA VAL A 42 13.72 14.62 22.46
C VAL A 42 12.61 14.14 23.40
N GLU A 43 11.39 13.91 22.89
CA GLU A 43 10.25 13.43 23.69
C GLU A 43 10.53 12.03 24.28
N SER A 44 11.11 11.11 23.50
CA SER A 44 11.48 9.76 23.98
C SER A 44 12.67 9.77 24.94
N ALA A 45 13.65 10.65 24.73
CA ALA A 45 14.73 10.86 25.69
C ALA A 45 14.21 11.31 27.06
N TRP A 46 13.27 12.25 27.10
CA TRP A 46 12.65 12.70 28.35
C TRP A 46 11.79 11.63 29.01
N GLU A 47 11.01 10.85 28.25
CA GLU A 47 10.21 9.77 28.81
C GLU A 47 11.09 8.66 29.42
N ALA A 48 12.18 8.27 28.75
CA ALA A 48 13.14 7.30 29.29
C ALA A 48 13.84 7.82 30.57
N LEU A 49 14.17 9.11 30.61
CA LEU A 49 14.71 9.75 31.81
C LEU A 49 13.70 9.77 32.96
N ARG A 50 12.41 10.06 32.69
CA ARG A 50 11.34 10.05 33.68
C ARG A 50 11.08 8.66 34.25
N VAL A 51 11.16 7.61 33.43
CA VAL A 51 11.08 6.21 33.87
C VAL A 51 12.27 5.86 34.75
N ALA A 52 13.49 6.28 34.40
CA ALA A 52 14.67 6.10 35.23
C ALA A 52 14.56 6.85 36.58
N GLU A 53 14.11 8.10 36.59
CA GLU A 53 13.88 8.87 37.82
C GLU A 53 12.84 8.20 38.73
N THR A 54 11.74 7.71 38.15
CA THR A 54 10.71 6.94 38.88
C THR A 54 11.27 5.64 39.47
N ALA A 55 12.31 5.05 38.86
CA ALA A 55 13.01 3.87 39.37
C ALA A 55 14.10 4.20 40.43
N GLY A 56 14.27 5.46 40.82
CA GLY A 56 15.17 5.92 41.87
C GLY A 56 16.51 6.51 41.40
N TRP A 57 16.72 6.64 40.09
CA TRP A 57 17.91 7.29 39.52
C TRP A 57 17.80 8.83 39.59
N GLY A 58 18.93 9.55 39.43
CA GLY A 58 18.94 11.01 39.50
C GLY A 58 18.26 11.67 38.29
N ALA A 59 17.58 12.79 38.51
CA ALA A 59 16.94 13.58 37.45
C ALA A 59 17.94 13.94 36.34
N GLY A 60 17.63 13.55 35.10
CA GLY A 60 18.55 13.69 33.96
C GLY A 60 18.39 14.98 33.14
N GLU A 61 19.18 15.07 32.07
CA GLU A 61 19.07 16.17 31.09
C GLU A 61 19.15 15.64 29.64
N VAL A 62 18.59 16.41 28.70
CA VAL A 62 18.72 16.16 27.26
C VAL A 62 19.56 17.29 26.62
N VAL A 63 20.63 16.91 25.90
CA VAL A 63 21.53 17.82 25.18
C VAL A 63 21.50 17.50 23.68
N LEU A 64 21.03 18.45 22.87
CA LEU A 64 21.14 18.35 21.42
C LEU A 64 22.51 18.90 20.97
N ALA A 65 23.29 18.07 20.28
CA ALA A 65 24.47 18.49 19.54
C ALA A 65 24.09 18.84 18.08
N ASP A 66 23.79 20.11 17.84
CA ASP A 66 23.40 20.61 16.52
C ASP A 66 24.61 20.85 15.61
N SER A 67 24.68 20.11 14.51
CA SER A 67 25.75 20.24 13.50
C SER A 67 25.46 21.37 12.49
N ARG A 68 24.90 22.50 12.95
CA ARG A 68 24.39 23.63 12.16
C ARG A 68 23.22 23.25 11.27
N SER A 69 22.11 22.88 11.90
CA SER A 69 20.83 22.73 11.18
C SER A 69 20.35 24.09 10.64
N THR A 70 19.72 24.03 9.48
CA THR A 70 19.17 25.16 8.71
C THR A 70 17.64 25.13 8.64
N ASP A 71 17.03 24.07 9.15
CA ASP A 71 15.59 23.88 9.32
C ASP A 71 15.18 24.17 10.78
N ARG A 72 13.97 23.76 11.20
CA ARG A 72 13.47 24.03 12.55
C ARG A 72 13.97 23.05 13.62
N THR A 73 15.00 22.25 13.36
CA THR A 73 15.54 21.26 14.32
C THR A 73 15.84 21.87 15.69
N VAL A 74 16.55 23.01 15.71
CA VAL A 74 16.95 23.71 16.94
C VAL A 74 15.74 24.31 17.68
N GLU A 75 14.79 24.90 16.95
CA GLU A 75 13.55 25.47 17.50
C GLU A 75 12.73 24.38 18.21
N ILE A 76 12.56 23.23 17.55
CA ILE A 76 11.78 22.10 18.06
C ILE A 76 12.44 21.47 19.29
N ALA A 77 13.77 21.33 19.29
CA ALA A 77 14.49 20.76 20.42
C ALA A 77 14.46 21.67 21.66
N LEU A 78 14.64 22.99 21.49
CA LEU A 78 14.48 23.97 22.58
C LEU A 78 13.04 23.96 23.14
N ALA A 79 12.03 23.88 22.27
CA ALA A 79 10.63 23.78 22.67
C ALA A 79 10.31 22.45 23.39
N GLY A 80 11.04 21.38 23.07
CA GLY A 80 11.05 20.10 23.79
C GLY A 80 11.89 20.09 25.06
N GLY A 81 12.40 21.24 25.52
CA GLY A 81 13.17 21.36 26.76
C GLY A 81 14.63 20.89 26.69
N ALA A 82 15.13 20.47 25.52
CA ALA A 82 16.53 20.11 25.36
C ALA A 82 17.44 21.36 25.37
N ARG A 83 18.62 21.24 25.98
CA ARG A 83 19.69 22.25 25.91
C ARG A 83 20.40 22.07 24.57
N VAL A 84 20.56 23.11 23.76
CA VAL A 84 21.15 22.97 22.41
C VAL A 84 22.58 23.51 22.37
N ALA A 85 23.53 22.61 22.12
CA ALA A 85 24.92 22.93 21.80
C ALA A 85 25.07 23.01 20.28
N ARG A 86 25.25 24.21 19.74
CA ARG A 86 25.33 24.46 18.30
C ARG A 86 26.76 24.71 17.85
N LEU A 87 27.23 23.92 16.89
CA LEU A 87 28.57 24.01 16.32
C LEU A 87 28.83 25.37 15.66
N ALA A 88 29.99 25.98 15.89
CA ALA A 88 30.36 27.26 15.27
C ALA A 88 30.59 27.15 13.75
N ASP A 89 30.50 28.27 13.04
CA ASP A 89 30.45 28.28 11.57
C ASP A 89 31.77 27.91 10.88
N ASP A 90 32.89 28.22 11.51
CA ASP A 90 34.24 27.90 11.09
C ASP A 90 34.64 26.43 11.37
N VAL A 91 33.94 25.75 12.29
CA VAL A 91 34.25 24.36 12.65
C VAL A 91 33.69 23.36 11.63
N PRO A 92 34.52 22.47 11.05
CA PRO A 92 34.06 21.44 10.11
C PRO A 92 33.02 20.48 10.71
N ARG A 93 31.99 20.14 9.91
CA ARG A 93 31.00 19.09 10.24
C ARG A 93 31.59 17.71 9.96
N GLY A 94 31.34 16.75 10.84
CA GLY A 94 31.72 15.34 10.71
C GLY A 94 30.98 14.47 11.73
N CYS A 95 30.96 13.15 11.53
CA CYS A 95 30.22 12.25 12.43
C CYS A 95 30.80 12.26 13.86
N GLY A 96 32.13 12.34 14.00
CA GLY A 96 32.79 12.37 15.30
C GLY A 96 32.70 13.70 16.06
N VAL A 97 32.38 14.83 15.42
CA VAL A 97 32.25 16.13 16.12
C VAL A 97 30.96 16.20 16.96
N GLY A 98 29.89 15.54 16.52
CA GLY A 98 28.58 15.57 17.18
C GLY A 98 28.58 14.99 18.60
N PRO A 99 28.98 13.72 18.82
CA PRO A 99 29.02 13.13 20.16
C PRO A 99 29.94 13.89 21.11
N GLN A 100 31.10 14.35 20.63
CA GLN A 100 32.06 15.11 21.45
C GLN A 100 31.51 16.49 21.82
N LEU A 101 30.80 17.16 20.90
CA LEU A 101 30.10 18.43 21.16
C LEU A 101 29.00 18.25 22.22
N GLY A 102 28.23 17.16 22.19
CA GLY A 102 27.27 16.86 23.26
C GLY A 102 27.97 16.60 24.59
N TYR A 103 29.04 15.81 24.57
CA TYR A 103 29.76 15.38 25.76
C TYR A 103 30.43 16.53 26.54
N GLN A 104 30.95 17.54 25.84
CA GLN A 104 31.58 18.70 26.50
C GLN A 104 30.58 19.56 27.31
N TYR A 105 29.27 19.45 27.05
CA TYR A 105 28.19 20.12 27.79
C TYR A 105 27.37 19.21 28.71
N ALA A 106 27.58 17.88 28.62
CA ALA A 106 26.92 16.89 29.45
C ALA A 106 27.41 16.94 30.91
N ARG A 107 26.48 16.87 31.87
CA ARG A 107 26.74 16.96 33.31
C ARG A 107 26.57 15.62 34.05
N GLY A 108 25.81 14.68 33.49
CA GLY A 108 25.52 13.39 34.11
C GLY A 108 26.76 12.50 34.28
N GLN A 109 26.77 11.71 35.35
CA GLN A 109 27.75 10.65 35.57
C GLN A 109 27.63 9.52 34.52
N PHE A 110 26.44 9.39 33.93
CA PHE A 110 26.18 8.49 32.81
C PHE A 110 25.75 9.29 31.58
N VAL A 111 26.17 8.84 30.40
CA VAL A 111 25.96 9.54 29.13
C VAL A 111 25.38 8.56 28.12
N CYS A 112 24.14 8.79 27.69
CA CYS A 112 23.50 8.07 26.59
C CYS A 112 23.73 8.82 25.27
N LEU A 113 24.10 8.14 24.18
CA LEU A 113 24.16 8.71 22.84
C LEU A 113 23.09 8.08 21.94
N ILE A 114 22.30 8.93 21.29
CA ILE A 114 21.37 8.59 20.20
C ILE A 114 21.47 9.62 19.04
N ASP A 115 20.89 9.29 17.89
CA ASP A 115 20.84 10.17 16.72
C ASP A 115 19.47 10.89 16.66
N GLY A 116 19.41 12.02 15.96
CA GLY A 116 18.19 12.82 15.83
C GLY A 116 17.03 12.13 15.08
N ASP A 117 17.33 11.04 14.36
CA ASP A 117 16.38 10.15 13.69
C ASP A 117 16.07 8.85 14.48
N MET A 118 16.49 8.78 15.75
CA MET A 118 16.21 7.66 16.65
C MET A 118 15.12 7.99 17.68
N VAL A 119 14.38 6.96 18.10
CA VAL A 119 13.45 7.00 19.24
C VAL A 119 14.01 6.09 20.33
N LEU A 120 14.28 6.63 21.52
CA LEU A 120 14.82 5.88 22.66
C LEU A 120 13.71 5.06 23.33
N ASP A 121 13.96 3.78 23.55
CA ASP A 121 13.05 2.94 24.32
C ASP A 121 12.99 3.40 25.79
N ARG A 122 11.78 3.64 26.28
CA ARG A 122 11.51 4.24 27.60
C ARG A 122 12.08 3.40 28.76
N ASP A 123 12.15 2.09 28.60
CA ASP A 123 12.53 1.16 29.67
C ASP A 123 14.05 0.86 29.64
N PHE A 124 14.74 1.20 28.54
CA PHE A 124 16.17 0.92 28.35
C PHE A 124 17.08 1.60 29.37
N LEU A 125 16.90 2.90 29.66
CA LEU A 125 17.82 3.61 30.56
C LEU A 125 17.83 2.98 31.96
N ASN A 126 16.68 2.55 32.48
CA ASN A 126 16.60 1.85 33.75
C ASN A 126 17.32 0.48 33.69
N ALA A 127 17.08 -0.30 32.64
CA ALA A 127 17.75 -1.60 32.45
C ALA A 127 19.29 -1.45 32.33
N GLY A 128 19.74 -0.45 31.56
CA GLY A 128 21.16 -0.14 31.36
C GLY A 128 21.85 0.33 32.64
N MET A 129 21.20 1.19 33.43
CA MET A 129 21.73 1.65 34.72
C MET A 129 21.89 0.50 35.73
N ARG A 130 20.89 -0.39 35.84
CA ARG A 130 20.98 -1.60 36.68
C ARG A 130 22.15 -2.49 36.28
N TYR A 131 22.28 -2.79 34.98
CA TYR A 131 23.39 -3.60 34.49
C TYR A 131 24.74 -2.95 34.80
N LEU A 132 24.88 -1.63 34.59
CA LEU A 132 26.12 -0.91 34.88
C LEU A 132 26.44 -0.92 36.38
N GLU A 133 25.47 -0.76 37.28
CA GLU A 133 25.66 -0.87 38.74
C GLU A 133 26.15 -2.27 39.14
N GLU A 134 25.52 -3.33 38.63
CA GLU A 134 25.89 -4.73 38.88
C GLU A 134 27.27 -5.10 38.29
N HIS A 135 27.73 -4.37 37.26
CA HIS A 135 28.97 -4.66 36.55
C HIS A 135 29.95 -3.47 36.55
N PRO A 136 30.68 -3.20 37.66
CA PRO A 136 31.62 -2.07 37.76
C PRO A 136 32.75 -2.03 36.72
N ARG A 137 33.00 -3.10 35.97
CA ARG A 137 33.99 -3.16 34.86
C ARG A 137 33.38 -2.96 33.47
N ALA A 138 32.07 -2.70 33.37
CA ALA A 138 31.41 -2.35 32.12
C ALA A 138 31.42 -0.83 31.94
N ALA A 139 32.08 -0.33 30.88
CA ALA A 139 32.13 1.10 30.57
C ALA A 139 30.85 1.61 29.88
N GLY A 140 30.08 0.71 29.26
CA GLY A 140 28.84 1.08 28.59
C GLY A 140 28.02 -0.11 28.11
N VAL A 141 26.75 0.15 27.90
CA VAL A 141 25.72 -0.80 27.47
C VAL A 141 24.90 -0.25 26.30
N GLY A 142 24.62 -1.10 25.32
CA GLY A 142 23.60 -0.87 24.28
C GLY A 142 22.46 -1.87 24.39
N GLY A 143 21.50 -1.82 23.48
CA GLY A 143 20.44 -2.83 23.35
C GLY A 143 20.07 -3.06 21.88
N GLY A 144 18.93 -3.69 21.63
CA GLY A 144 18.41 -3.96 20.28
C GLY A 144 18.12 -2.66 19.51
N VAL A 145 18.75 -2.52 18.35
CA VAL A 145 18.48 -1.44 17.39
C VAL A 145 17.51 -1.97 16.35
N ARG A 146 16.32 -1.38 16.22
CA ARG A 146 15.34 -1.76 15.19
C ARG A 146 15.38 -0.73 14.04
N ASP A 147 15.89 -1.13 12.89
CA ASP A 147 15.76 -0.33 11.66
C ASP A 147 14.29 -0.36 11.19
N VAL A 148 13.56 0.75 11.30
CA VAL A 148 12.13 0.83 10.94
C VAL A 148 11.86 1.15 9.46
N ASN A 149 12.91 1.18 8.62
CA ASN A 149 12.85 1.41 7.18
C ASN A 149 13.63 0.32 6.36
N VAL A 150 13.22 -0.95 6.41
CA VAL A 150 13.97 -2.06 5.78
C VAL A 150 13.55 -2.34 4.33
N VAL A 151 14.00 -1.50 3.37
CA VAL A 151 13.84 -1.78 1.93
C VAL A 151 15.08 -1.39 1.10
N ASN A 152 16.22 -2.11 1.22
CA ASN A 152 17.35 -1.92 0.28
C ASN A 152 18.36 -3.10 0.20
N LEU A 153 19.00 -3.24 -0.97
CA LEU A 153 20.02 -4.26 -1.27
C LEU A 153 21.31 -4.14 -0.42
N GLU A 154 21.64 -2.94 0.09
CA GLU A 154 22.81 -2.81 0.97
C GLU A 154 22.55 -3.42 2.37
N PHE A 155 21.29 -3.41 2.83
CA PHE A 155 20.91 -4.13 4.04
C PHE A 155 20.88 -5.64 3.83
N LYS A 156 20.56 -6.16 2.63
CA LYS A 156 20.84 -7.57 2.28
C LYS A 156 22.34 -7.91 2.47
N ARG A 157 23.27 -6.97 2.21
CA ARG A 157 24.71 -7.16 2.46
C ARG A 157 25.09 -7.17 3.95
N ARG A 158 24.43 -6.39 4.80
CA ARG A 158 24.63 -6.41 6.27
C ARG A 158 23.96 -7.63 6.93
N ALA A 159 22.71 -7.94 6.56
CA ALA A 159 21.98 -9.10 7.05
C ALA A 159 22.70 -10.42 6.75
N ILE A 160 23.28 -10.58 5.55
CA ILE A 160 24.11 -11.76 5.19
C ILE A 160 25.41 -11.85 6.01
N ARG A 161 25.88 -10.77 6.63
CA ARG A 161 27.06 -10.79 7.53
C ARG A 161 26.72 -10.96 9.02
N GLY A 162 25.45 -10.84 9.42
CA GLY A 162 24.99 -11.10 10.79
C GLY A 162 25.82 -10.38 11.87
N ALA A 163 25.90 -9.04 11.77
CA ALA A 163 26.71 -8.14 12.61
C ALA A 163 26.74 -8.59 14.09
N ALA A 164 27.89 -9.10 14.53
CA ALA A 164 28.04 -9.70 15.86
C ALA A 164 27.88 -8.67 16.99
N ASP A 165 28.26 -7.43 16.70
CA ASP A 165 28.12 -6.23 17.54
C ASP A 165 26.66 -5.79 17.81
N LEU A 166 25.68 -6.40 17.12
CA LEU A 166 24.24 -6.18 17.34
C LEU A 166 23.55 -7.32 18.11
N ARG A 167 24.27 -8.38 18.49
CA ARG A 167 23.72 -9.48 19.30
C ARG A 167 23.85 -9.16 20.79
N ALA A 168 22.94 -9.68 21.61
CA ALA A 168 23.05 -9.59 23.05
C ALA A 168 24.30 -10.33 23.56
N GLY A 169 24.90 -9.83 24.65
CA GLY A 169 26.14 -10.34 25.23
C GLY A 169 27.30 -9.33 25.18
N PRO A 170 28.53 -9.77 25.55
CA PRO A 170 29.73 -8.94 25.44
C PRO A 170 30.04 -8.61 23.97
N VAL A 171 30.28 -7.33 23.68
CA VAL A 171 30.51 -6.84 22.32
C VAL A 171 31.81 -6.04 22.21
N ASP A 172 32.36 -5.97 20.99
CA ASP A 172 33.60 -5.26 20.70
C ASP A 172 33.39 -3.75 20.50
N ARG A 173 32.15 -3.32 20.22
CA ARG A 173 31.69 -1.94 20.01
C ARG A 173 30.17 -1.78 20.22
N LEU A 174 29.71 -0.55 20.48
CA LEU A 174 28.29 -0.21 20.59
C LEU A 174 27.83 0.66 19.40
N ASN A 175 27.73 0.03 18.23
CA ASN A 175 27.16 0.67 17.05
C ASN A 175 25.66 0.98 17.27
N GLY A 176 25.21 2.14 16.76
CA GLY A 176 23.82 2.60 16.91
C GLY A 176 23.51 3.27 18.25
N GLY A 177 24.53 3.72 18.98
CA GLY A 177 24.39 4.41 20.27
C GLY A 177 24.52 3.47 21.50
N GLY A 178 24.43 4.07 22.69
CA GLY A 178 24.49 3.35 23.96
C GLY A 178 24.64 4.28 25.18
N LEU A 179 24.47 3.72 26.37
CA LEU A 179 24.64 4.36 27.68
C LEU A 179 26.02 4.04 28.25
N TYR A 180 26.80 5.06 28.61
CA TYR A 180 28.20 4.94 29.04
C TYR A 180 28.46 5.59 30.40
N ARG A 181 29.46 5.09 31.12
CA ARG A 181 30.07 5.72 32.30
C ARG A 181 30.95 6.89 31.90
N ARG A 182 30.70 8.09 32.45
CA ARG A 182 31.54 9.28 32.22
C ARG A 182 32.98 9.07 32.68
N GLU A 183 33.18 8.38 33.81
CA GLU A 183 34.52 8.03 34.33
C GLU A 183 35.35 7.24 33.32
N ALA A 184 34.74 6.28 32.62
CA ALA A 184 35.43 5.43 31.65
C ALA A 184 35.82 6.23 30.40
N ILE A 185 34.92 7.12 29.93
CA ILE A 185 35.19 8.04 28.82
C ILE A 185 36.29 9.04 29.17
N ALA A 186 36.25 9.61 30.39
CA ALA A 186 37.27 10.54 30.87
C ALA A 186 38.64 9.86 31.02
N GLY A 187 38.68 8.61 31.50
CA GLY A 187 39.89 7.79 31.58
C GLY A 187 40.55 7.48 30.22
N VAL A 188 39.79 7.58 29.12
CA VAL A 188 40.31 7.48 27.73
C VAL A 188 40.35 8.83 26.99
N GLY A 189 40.26 9.93 27.73
CA GLY A 189 40.50 11.31 27.31
C GLY A 189 39.32 12.04 26.63
N HIS A 190 38.55 11.36 25.78
CA HIS A 190 37.46 11.98 25.02
C HIS A 190 36.38 10.96 24.62
N PHE A 191 35.15 11.43 24.36
CA PHE A 191 34.07 10.59 23.87
C PHE A 191 34.34 10.18 22.42
N SER A 192 34.55 11.14 21.53
CA SER A 192 34.73 10.90 20.10
C SER A 192 35.82 11.81 19.51
N ASP A 193 36.64 11.27 18.62
CA ASP A 193 37.63 12.09 17.91
C ASP A 193 36.91 12.98 16.88
N ARG A 194 36.92 14.31 17.15
CA ARG A 194 36.32 15.35 16.30
C ARG A 194 36.78 15.36 14.84
N ASN A 195 37.86 14.66 14.51
CA ASN A 195 38.38 14.54 13.15
C ASN A 195 37.73 13.41 12.34
N LEU A 196 36.97 12.50 12.96
CA LEU A 196 36.38 11.34 12.29
C LEU A 196 35.12 11.70 11.50
N HIS A 197 35.07 11.26 10.24
CA HIS A 197 33.84 11.28 9.42
C HIS A 197 33.05 9.96 9.50
N GLY A 198 33.45 9.03 10.37
CA GLY A 198 32.79 7.76 10.69
C GLY A 198 33.68 6.87 11.56
N TYR A 199 33.12 5.78 12.11
CA TYR A 199 33.76 4.85 13.07
C TYR A 199 33.95 5.41 14.49
N GLU A 200 33.22 6.47 14.85
CA GLU A 200 33.36 7.14 16.14
C GLU A 200 33.02 6.24 17.35
N GLU A 201 31.98 5.41 17.28
CA GLU A 201 31.63 4.48 18.36
C GLU A 201 32.64 3.31 18.47
N PHE A 202 33.30 2.95 17.36
CA PHE A 202 34.35 1.93 17.36
C PHE A 202 35.68 2.45 17.92
N ASP A 203 36.06 3.68 17.61
CA ASP A 203 37.21 4.36 18.20
C ASP A 203 37.12 4.38 19.73
N LEU A 204 35.99 4.86 20.26
CA LEU A 204 35.72 4.87 21.70
C LEU A 204 35.80 3.46 22.29
N ALA A 205 35.16 2.49 21.66
CA ALA A 205 35.14 1.11 22.15
C ALA A 205 36.53 0.46 22.22
N VAL A 206 37.37 0.70 21.21
CA VAL A 206 38.75 0.19 21.17
C VAL A 206 39.63 0.87 22.22
N ARG A 207 39.47 2.19 22.43
CA ARG A 207 40.15 2.91 23.51
C ARG A 207 39.75 2.41 24.89
N LEU A 208 38.45 2.24 25.14
CA LEU A 208 37.91 1.69 26.39
C LEU A 208 38.43 0.28 26.68
N ARG A 209 38.39 -0.62 25.70
CA ARG A 209 38.89 -2.00 25.83
C ARG A 209 40.40 -2.06 26.05
N ALA A 210 41.17 -1.16 25.44
CA ALA A 210 42.61 -1.05 25.71
C ALA A 210 42.93 -0.53 27.12
N ALA A 211 42.02 0.24 27.73
CA ALA A 211 42.08 0.65 29.14
C ALA A 211 41.48 -0.40 30.11
N GLY A 212 41.15 -1.60 29.65
CA GLY A 212 40.67 -2.71 30.47
C GLY A 212 39.15 -2.76 30.73
N TRP A 213 38.38 -1.86 30.13
CA TRP A 213 36.92 -1.85 30.25
C TRP A 213 36.24 -2.85 29.31
N SER A 214 35.03 -3.29 29.71
CA SER A 214 34.14 -4.12 28.88
C SER A 214 32.95 -3.32 28.35
N LEU A 215 32.35 -3.82 27.25
CA LEU A 215 31.10 -3.32 26.67
C LEU A 215 30.12 -4.47 26.49
N HIS A 216 28.83 -4.20 26.62
CA HIS A 216 27.78 -5.23 26.55
C HIS A 216 26.57 -4.73 25.77
N ARG A 217 25.88 -5.60 25.04
CA ARG A 217 24.56 -5.30 24.50
C ARG A 217 23.53 -6.14 25.24
N LEU A 218 22.53 -5.49 25.83
CA LEU A 218 21.44 -6.15 26.53
C LEU A 218 20.48 -6.80 25.53
N ASP A 219 19.81 -7.87 25.96
CA ASP A 219 18.63 -8.41 25.28
C ASP A 219 17.37 -7.57 25.66
N ALA A 220 17.49 -6.27 25.44
CA ALA A 220 16.46 -5.27 25.70
C ALA A 220 16.42 -4.30 24.50
N PRO A 221 15.25 -3.84 24.05
CA PRO A 221 15.18 -2.80 23.02
C PRO A 221 15.93 -1.54 23.46
N PHE A 222 16.59 -0.86 22.53
CA PHE A 222 17.28 0.40 22.80
C PHE A 222 16.75 1.55 21.96
N VAL A 223 16.78 1.43 20.63
CA VAL A 223 16.29 2.48 19.73
C VAL A 223 15.58 1.91 18.52
N ASP A 224 14.51 2.59 18.10
CA ASP A 224 13.97 2.49 16.74
C ASP A 224 14.66 3.58 15.88
N HIS A 225 15.25 3.20 14.74
CA HIS A 225 16.09 4.08 13.90
C HIS A 225 15.44 4.33 12.52
N HIS A 226 15.17 5.60 12.20
CA HIS A 226 14.37 6.03 11.05
C HIS A 226 15.19 6.43 9.79
N GLY A 227 16.37 5.82 9.59
CA GLY A 227 17.30 6.20 8.52
C GLY A 227 16.73 6.22 7.09
N HIS A 228 17.30 7.10 6.25
CA HIS A 228 16.86 7.33 4.86
C HIS A 228 17.23 6.20 3.86
N VAL A 229 16.27 5.83 3.00
CA VAL A 229 16.47 4.87 1.91
C VAL A 229 17.10 5.53 0.68
N ILE A 230 18.37 5.20 0.38
CA ILE A 230 19.09 5.67 -0.83
C ILE A 230 19.72 4.46 -1.55
N GLY A 231 19.47 4.29 -2.85
CA GLY A 231 20.02 3.19 -3.65
C GLY A 231 21.56 3.15 -3.68
N GLY A 232 22.16 1.96 -3.78
CA GLY A 232 23.59 1.70 -3.51
C GLY A 232 24.58 2.69 -4.15
N TYR A 233 24.51 2.93 -5.47
CA TYR A 233 25.41 3.91 -6.13
C TYR A 233 25.18 5.36 -5.66
N ALA A 234 23.94 5.75 -5.37
CA ALA A 234 23.62 7.08 -4.85
C ALA A 234 24.11 7.23 -3.39
N LEU A 235 24.03 6.15 -2.59
CA LEU A 235 24.55 6.11 -1.22
C LEU A 235 26.09 6.15 -1.21
N LEU A 236 26.75 5.41 -2.09
CA LEU A 236 28.21 5.47 -2.27
C LEU A 236 28.65 6.90 -2.68
N ARG A 237 27.94 7.54 -3.61
CA ARG A 237 28.18 8.95 -3.99
C ARG A 237 27.94 9.91 -2.83
N ARG A 238 26.92 9.68 -1.98
CA ARG A 238 26.69 10.44 -0.73
C ARG A 238 27.87 10.27 0.23
N ARG A 239 28.32 9.04 0.50
CA ARG A 239 29.45 8.75 1.42
C ARG A 239 30.79 9.33 0.94
N ILE A 240 31.04 9.40 -0.37
CA ILE A 240 32.22 10.09 -0.93
C ILE A 240 32.13 11.60 -0.66
N ARG A 241 30.97 12.21 -0.91
CA ARG A 241 30.71 13.65 -0.71
C ARG A 241 30.75 14.06 0.76
N SER A 242 30.12 13.28 1.65
CA SER A 242 30.16 13.49 3.10
C SER A 242 31.48 13.08 3.75
N ARG A 243 32.42 12.54 2.97
CA ARG A 243 33.72 12.03 3.41
C ARG A 243 33.67 10.85 4.40
N TYR A 244 32.52 10.21 4.56
CA TYR A 244 32.35 9.03 5.42
C TYR A 244 33.37 7.90 5.12
N LEU A 245 33.78 7.76 3.86
CA LEU A 245 34.80 6.77 3.47
C LEU A 245 36.22 7.10 3.99
N ASP A 246 36.48 8.33 4.44
CA ASP A 246 37.77 8.76 4.99
C ASP A 246 37.98 8.23 6.42
N GLY A 247 36.90 7.95 7.15
CA GLY A 247 36.93 7.65 8.60
C GLY A 247 37.87 6.51 8.99
N ILE A 248 37.99 5.45 8.17
CA ILE A 248 38.93 4.35 8.45
C ILE A 248 40.40 4.77 8.34
N GLY A 249 40.73 5.72 7.45
CA GLY A 249 42.06 6.30 7.35
C GLY A 249 42.35 7.28 8.48
N GLU A 250 41.36 8.12 8.82
CA GLU A 250 41.42 9.09 9.92
C GLU A 250 41.63 8.38 11.27
N LEU A 251 40.94 7.25 11.48
CA LEU A 251 41.06 6.33 12.62
C LEU A 251 42.44 5.64 12.68
N LEU A 252 42.95 5.12 11.57
CA LEU A 252 44.28 4.47 11.57
C LEU A 252 45.40 5.45 11.87
N ARG A 253 45.29 6.68 11.36
CA ARG A 253 46.17 7.80 11.71
C ARG A 253 46.01 8.20 13.19
N ALA A 254 44.79 8.15 13.74
CA ALA A 254 44.53 8.44 15.15
C ALA A 254 45.12 7.38 16.10
N ALA A 255 45.07 6.11 15.71
CA ALA A 255 45.61 4.97 16.46
C ALA A 255 47.13 4.78 16.30
N LEU A 256 47.77 5.41 15.32
CA LEU A 256 49.20 5.25 15.07
C LEU A 256 50.03 5.70 16.29
N GLY A 257 50.92 4.82 16.76
CA GLY A 257 51.72 5.05 17.97
C GLY A 257 50.96 4.91 19.29
N GLN A 258 49.68 4.54 19.28
CA GLN A 258 48.86 4.35 20.49
C GLN A 258 48.83 2.87 20.93
N LEU A 259 48.64 2.64 22.24
CA LEU A 259 48.52 1.29 22.83
C LEU A 259 47.45 0.42 22.15
N HIS A 260 46.40 1.03 21.62
CA HIS A 260 45.26 0.35 21.03
C HIS A 260 45.42 0.01 19.53
N LEU A 261 46.53 0.41 18.87
CA LEU A 261 46.77 0.16 17.43
C LEU A 261 46.65 -1.31 17.04
N GLY A 262 47.20 -2.22 17.86
CA GLY A 262 47.13 -3.66 17.62
C GLY A 262 45.70 -4.20 17.66
N THR A 263 44.83 -3.61 18.47
CA THR A 263 43.40 -3.93 18.54
C THR A 263 42.66 -3.34 17.34
N THR A 264 42.92 -2.08 16.96
CA THR A 264 42.34 -1.44 15.76
C THR A 264 42.64 -2.25 14.49
N LEU A 265 43.87 -2.73 14.31
CA LEU A 265 44.27 -3.54 13.15
C LEU A 265 43.70 -4.97 13.16
N ARG A 266 43.36 -5.51 14.34
CA ARG A 266 42.76 -6.84 14.49
C ARG A 266 41.25 -6.81 14.24
N ASP A 267 40.58 -5.82 14.80
CA ASP A 267 39.12 -5.73 14.86
C ASP A 267 38.51 -4.97 13.66
N LEU A 268 39.35 -4.58 12.68
CA LEU A 268 38.96 -4.06 11.35
C LEU A 268 39.56 -4.90 10.19
N PRO A 269 38.98 -6.07 9.87
CA PRO A 269 39.49 -6.94 8.80
C PRO A 269 39.41 -6.31 7.41
N GLU A 270 38.59 -5.28 7.19
CA GLU A 270 38.51 -4.52 5.93
C GLU A 270 39.84 -3.90 5.51
N ILE A 271 40.74 -3.60 6.45
CA ILE A 271 42.05 -2.98 6.14
C ILE A 271 42.86 -3.89 5.20
N ARG A 272 42.81 -5.21 5.41
CA ARG A 272 43.50 -6.20 4.57
C ARG A 272 42.98 -6.18 3.12
N LEU A 273 41.69 -5.88 2.95
CA LEU A 273 41.05 -5.76 1.64
C LEU A 273 41.53 -4.49 0.91
N TRP A 274 41.63 -3.36 1.61
CA TRP A 274 42.11 -2.10 1.03
C TRP A 274 43.61 -2.15 0.69
N LEU A 275 44.42 -2.81 1.51
CA LEU A 275 45.82 -3.11 1.16
C LEU A 275 45.92 -3.95 -0.12
N GLY A 276 45.05 -4.95 -0.30
CA GLY A 276 44.96 -5.72 -1.55
C GLY A 276 44.57 -4.86 -2.77
N VAL A 277 43.70 -3.87 -2.60
CA VAL A 277 43.37 -2.89 -3.66
C VAL A 277 44.58 -2.02 -4.00
N TYR A 278 45.35 -1.55 -3.02
CA TYR A 278 46.59 -0.80 -3.28
C TYR A 278 47.65 -1.65 -4.01
N CYS A 279 47.80 -2.93 -3.66
CA CYS A 279 48.65 -3.84 -4.44
C CYS A 279 48.18 -3.94 -5.90
N GLY A 280 46.86 -4.01 -6.14
CA GLY A 280 46.29 -3.94 -7.47
C GLY A 280 46.61 -2.64 -8.22
N TRP A 281 46.57 -1.49 -7.54
CA TRP A 281 46.94 -0.19 -8.13
C TRP A 281 48.45 -0.11 -8.45
N LEU A 282 49.31 -0.64 -7.59
CA LEU A 282 50.76 -0.71 -7.84
C LEU A 282 51.09 -1.63 -9.03
N ILE A 283 50.41 -2.76 -9.15
CA ILE A 283 50.52 -3.65 -10.32
C ILE A 283 50.01 -2.95 -11.59
N ALA A 284 48.89 -2.22 -11.52
CA ALA A 284 48.37 -1.44 -12.64
C ALA A 284 49.36 -0.35 -13.09
N ALA A 285 49.97 0.38 -12.14
CA ALA A 285 51.00 1.37 -12.43
C ALA A 285 52.26 0.71 -13.04
N GLY A 286 52.70 -0.43 -12.51
CA GLY A 286 53.79 -1.23 -13.07
C GLY A 286 53.53 -1.66 -14.51
N ILE A 287 52.34 -2.18 -14.81
CA ILE A 287 51.92 -2.54 -16.19
C ILE A 287 51.90 -1.30 -17.09
N ALA A 288 51.37 -0.17 -16.59
CA ALA A 288 51.27 1.06 -17.36
C ALA A 288 52.64 1.65 -17.75
N VAL A 289 53.69 1.38 -16.97
CA VAL A 289 55.08 1.79 -17.27
C VAL A 289 55.81 0.72 -18.09
N ALA A 290 55.76 -0.55 -17.68
CA ALA A 290 56.65 -1.60 -18.19
C ALA A 290 56.16 -2.34 -19.45
N VAL A 291 54.86 -2.36 -19.74
CA VAL A 291 54.31 -3.12 -20.89
C VAL A 291 54.06 -2.18 -22.07
N PRO A 292 54.68 -2.36 -23.25
CA PRO A 292 54.41 -1.52 -24.42
C PRO A 292 53.19 -1.97 -25.24
N GLY A 293 52.70 -1.08 -26.11
CA GLY A 293 51.71 -1.40 -27.15
C GLY A 293 50.35 -1.90 -26.66
N TRP A 294 49.67 -2.70 -27.49
CA TRP A 294 48.33 -3.23 -27.22
C TRP A 294 48.29 -4.17 -25.99
N ALA A 295 49.41 -4.85 -25.70
CA ALA A 295 49.54 -5.73 -24.54
C ALA A 295 49.34 -4.99 -23.20
N LYS A 296 49.67 -3.69 -23.13
CA LYS A 296 49.36 -2.83 -21.98
C LYS A 296 47.86 -2.82 -21.68
N PHE A 297 47.06 -2.52 -22.70
CA PHE A 297 45.61 -2.38 -22.56
C PHE A 297 44.95 -3.72 -22.24
N ALA A 298 45.39 -4.82 -22.88
CA ALA A 298 44.93 -6.16 -22.57
C ALA A 298 45.22 -6.56 -21.10
N SER A 299 46.44 -6.25 -20.61
CA SER A 299 46.86 -6.58 -19.25
C SER A 299 46.10 -5.76 -18.19
N LEU A 300 45.88 -4.46 -18.43
CA LEU A 300 45.08 -3.59 -17.56
C LEU A 300 43.59 -4.01 -17.57
N ALA A 301 43.04 -4.36 -18.73
CA ALA A 301 41.67 -4.87 -18.85
C ALA A 301 41.50 -6.19 -18.09
N GLY A 302 42.45 -7.13 -18.21
CA GLY A 302 42.46 -8.38 -17.44
C GLY A 302 42.52 -8.17 -15.93
N LEU A 303 43.38 -7.26 -15.47
CA LEU A 303 43.54 -6.90 -14.06
C LEU A 303 42.25 -6.32 -13.44
N MET A 304 41.44 -5.59 -14.23
CA MET A 304 40.13 -5.08 -13.79
C MET A 304 39.01 -6.12 -13.93
N ALA A 305 39.00 -6.90 -15.02
CA ALA A 305 37.95 -7.88 -15.29
C ALA A 305 37.97 -9.06 -14.32
N LEU A 306 39.15 -9.54 -13.92
CA LEU A 306 39.31 -10.68 -13.02
C LEU A 306 38.60 -10.49 -11.65
N PRO A 307 38.83 -9.42 -10.87
CA PRO A 307 38.11 -9.22 -9.61
C PRO A 307 36.61 -8.99 -9.82
N ILE A 308 36.19 -8.32 -10.90
CA ILE A 308 34.76 -8.13 -11.23
C ILE A 308 34.10 -9.49 -11.50
N ALA A 309 34.75 -10.39 -12.26
CA ALA A 309 34.26 -11.73 -12.55
C ALA A 309 34.21 -12.61 -11.30
N VAL A 310 35.27 -12.64 -10.49
CA VAL A 310 35.32 -13.40 -9.22
C VAL A 310 34.24 -12.92 -8.24
N LEU A 311 34.04 -11.60 -8.12
CA LEU A 311 32.98 -11.04 -7.29
C LEU A 311 31.58 -11.29 -7.88
N GLY A 312 31.44 -11.24 -9.20
CA GLY A 312 30.21 -11.58 -9.91
C GLY A 312 29.79 -13.03 -9.67
N LEU A 313 30.74 -13.97 -9.72
CA LEU A 313 30.52 -15.38 -9.38
C LEU A 313 30.18 -15.56 -7.90
N ARG A 314 30.96 -14.94 -6.99
CA ARG A 314 30.73 -15.01 -5.53
C ARG A 314 29.35 -14.48 -5.13
N TYR A 315 28.88 -13.41 -5.75
CA TYR A 315 27.56 -12.82 -5.49
C TYR A 315 26.46 -13.33 -6.44
N ARG A 316 26.77 -14.29 -7.33
CA ARG A 316 25.88 -14.80 -8.40
C ARG A 316 25.17 -13.69 -9.20
N SER A 317 25.85 -12.58 -9.41
CA SER A 317 25.31 -11.38 -10.09
C SER A 317 26.44 -10.47 -10.58
N ALA A 318 26.53 -10.29 -11.90
CA ALA A 318 27.53 -9.41 -12.52
C ALA A 318 27.39 -7.95 -12.06
N ALA A 319 26.16 -7.46 -11.89
CA ALA A 319 25.88 -6.12 -11.39
C ALA A 319 26.39 -5.91 -9.95
N LEU A 320 26.20 -6.91 -9.06
CA LEU A 320 26.74 -6.86 -7.69
C LEU A 320 28.26 -7.02 -7.65
N GLY A 321 28.85 -7.79 -8.58
CA GLY A 321 30.30 -7.88 -8.78
C GLY A 321 30.92 -6.53 -9.16
N LEU A 322 30.33 -5.84 -10.15
CA LEU A 322 30.74 -4.50 -10.56
C LEU A 322 30.56 -3.47 -9.45
N TYR A 323 29.41 -3.46 -8.76
CA TYR A 323 29.20 -2.58 -7.59
C TYR A 323 30.19 -2.85 -6.47
N ALA A 324 30.53 -4.12 -6.19
CA ALA A 324 31.57 -4.49 -5.22
C ALA A 324 32.92 -3.87 -5.58
N PHE A 325 33.37 -4.04 -6.83
CA PHE A 325 34.65 -3.53 -7.30
C PHE A 325 34.72 -2.00 -7.23
N VAL A 326 33.68 -1.29 -7.69
CA VAL A 326 33.61 0.18 -7.61
C VAL A 326 33.62 0.66 -6.16
N ALA A 327 32.84 0.03 -5.28
CA ALA A 327 32.82 0.36 -3.86
C ALA A 327 34.19 0.11 -3.20
N TRP A 328 34.87 -0.99 -3.50
CA TRP A 328 36.19 -1.31 -2.94
C TRP A 328 37.25 -0.26 -3.29
N ASN A 329 37.29 0.17 -4.55
CA ASN A 329 38.21 1.23 -4.99
C ASN A 329 37.87 2.59 -4.33
N ALA A 330 36.59 2.91 -4.17
CA ALA A 330 36.16 4.13 -3.48
C ALA A 330 36.51 4.12 -1.97
N HIS A 331 36.38 2.97 -1.30
CA HIS A 331 36.78 2.80 0.09
C HIS A 331 38.30 2.88 0.28
N ALA A 332 39.09 2.26 -0.60
CA ALA A 332 40.55 2.37 -0.58
C ALA A 332 41.00 3.82 -0.81
N PHE A 333 40.40 4.54 -1.76
CA PHE A 333 40.69 5.96 -1.97
C PHE A 333 40.34 6.82 -0.74
N GLY A 334 39.20 6.57 -0.11
CA GLY A 334 38.80 7.21 1.15
C GLY A 334 39.83 6.98 2.26
N MET A 335 40.23 5.72 2.49
CA MET A 335 41.26 5.35 3.47
C MET A 335 42.58 6.12 3.27
N ALA A 336 43.11 6.15 2.04
CA ALA A 336 44.33 6.90 1.74
C ALA A 336 44.16 8.40 2.00
N ARG A 337 43.05 8.97 1.53
CA ARG A 337 42.74 10.40 1.71
C ARG A 337 42.62 10.79 3.18
N GLY A 338 41.91 9.98 3.98
CA GLY A 338 41.70 10.22 5.41
C GLY A 338 42.97 10.11 6.24
N PHE A 339 43.84 9.13 5.93
CA PHE A 339 45.10 8.94 6.63
C PHE A 339 46.08 10.11 6.45
N LEU A 340 46.08 10.76 5.28
CA LEU A 340 46.97 11.87 4.93
C LEU A 340 46.49 13.25 5.45
N ARG A 341 45.38 13.33 6.19
CA ARG A 341 44.85 14.61 6.69
C ARG A 341 45.59 15.08 7.95
N SER A 342 45.67 16.40 8.13
CA SER A 342 46.01 17.01 9.41
C SER A 342 45.01 16.62 10.51
N ARG A 343 45.49 16.47 11.75
CA ARG A 343 44.68 16.13 12.94
C ARG A 343 44.69 17.31 13.90
N ILE A 344 43.50 17.75 14.32
CA ILE A 344 43.32 18.66 15.45
C ILE A 344 43.29 17.79 16.73
N PRO A 345 43.91 18.19 17.86
CA PRO A 345 43.84 17.43 19.10
C PRO A 345 42.38 17.06 19.50
N PRO A 346 42.05 15.77 19.73
CA PRO A 346 40.65 15.35 19.93
C PRO A 346 39.96 15.94 21.16
N GLY A 347 40.72 16.17 22.23
CA GLY A 347 40.24 16.77 23.49
C GLY A 347 40.25 18.31 23.51
N GLU A 348 40.67 18.97 22.41
CA GLU A 348 40.59 20.41 22.30
C GLU A 348 39.13 20.85 22.14
N TRP A 349 38.74 21.88 22.90
CA TRP A 349 37.37 22.40 22.95
C TRP A 349 36.80 22.65 21.55
N ILE A 350 35.57 22.19 21.31
CA ILE A 350 34.88 22.43 20.05
C ILE A 350 34.18 23.78 20.17
N ALA A 351 34.54 24.74 19.32
CA ALA A 351 33.88 26.05 19.31
C ALA A 351 32.40 25.91 18.95
N SER A 352 31.54 26.44 19.83
CA SER A 352 30.09 26.26 19.78
C SER A 352 29.39 27.31 20.65
N THR A 353 28.11 27.55 20.36
CA THR A 353 27.21 28.36 21.19
C THR A 353 26.21 27.47 21.92
N MET A 354 25.79 27.90 23.11
CA MET A 354 24.78 27.18 23.90
C MET A 354 23.47 27.99 23.91
N ALA A 355 22.35 27.34 23.62
CA ALA A 355 21.01 27.90 23.73
C ALA A 355 20.18 27.10 24.73
N GLU A 356 19.44 27.81 25.57
CA GLU A 356 18.57 27.23 26.61
C GLU A 356 17.19 27.91 26.57
N SER A 357 16.15 27.21 27.00
CA SER A 357 14.73 27.52 26.77
C SER A 357 14.20 28.79 27.47
N GLY A 358 15.06 29.59 28.12
CA GLY A 358 14.71 30.84 28.81
C GLY A 358 15.09 32.13 28.08
N SER A 359 15.86 32.10 26.98
CA SER A 359 16.38 33.31 26.33
C SER A 359 15.82 33.56 24.92
N VAL A 360 14.59 34.09 24.84
CA VAL A 360 14.05 34.66 23.59
C VAL A 360 13.50 36.06 23.85
N ALA A 361 14.40 37.04 23.84
CA ALA A 361 14.06 38.46 23.72
C ALA A 361 14.22 38.90 22.26
N ALA A 362 13.28 39.71 21.77
CA ALA A 362 13.20 40.08 20.36
C ALA A 362 14.35 40.98 19.89
N THR A 363 14.81 40.78 18.66
CA THR A 363 15.41 41.84 17.83
C THR A 363 14.97 41.69 16.38
N ALA A 364 14.77 42.82 15.69
CA ALA A 364 14.21 42.86 14.35
C ALA A 364 15.15 43.55 13.35
N ARG A 365 15.20 42.97 12.13
CA ARG A 365 15.47 43.59 10.81
C ARG A 365 16.81 44.31 10.51
N SER A 366 17.16 44.17 9.21
CA SER A 366 17.81 45.14 8.31
C SER A 366 19.32 44.89 7.98
N PRO A 367 19.93 45.54 6.94
CA PRO A 367 20.38 44.80 5.75
C PRO A 367 21.89 44.91 5.39
N SER A 368 22.29 44.11 4.39
CA SER A 368 23.55 44.03 3.59
C SER A 368 24.59 45.18 3.63
N PRO A 369 25.90 44.88 3.44
CA PRO A 369 26.49 45.14 2.09
C PRO A 369 27.66 44.23 1.59
N SER A 370 27.93 44.31 0.27
CA SER A 370 29.22 44.12 -0.49
C SER A 370 30.10 42.85 -0.31
N LEU A 371 30.30 41.98 -1.34
CA LEU A 371 31.30 42.05 -2.47
C LEU A 371 32.78 42.02 -1.96
N ARG A 372 33.78 41.23 -2.40
CA ARG A 372 34.20 40.40 -3.59
C ARG A 372 35.73 40.04 -3.35
N PRO A 373 36.58 39.46 -4.25
CA PRO A 373 36.41 38.82 -5.59
C PRO A 373 37.14 37.44 -5.78
N ALA A 374 37.11 36.93 -7.04
CA ALA A 374 38.07 35.98 -7.68
C ALA A 374 38.11 34.51 -7.18
N GLN A 375 38.33 33.46 -7.99
CA GLN A 375 38.46 33.18 -9.44
C GLN A 375 38.33 31.63 -9.58
N ALA A 376 38.01 30.97 -10.70
CA ALA A 376 37.43 31.30 -12.01
C ALA A 376 37.01 29.98 -12.72
N VAL A 377 36.19 30.04 -13.78
CA VAL A 377 36.21 29.22 -15.03
C VAL A 377 34.95 29.51 -15.86
N VAL A 378 35.13 29.64 -17.18
CA VAL A 378 34.13 30.14 -18.15
C VAL A 378 33.55 28.96 -18.96
N VAL A 379 32.50 29.24 -19.75
CA VAL A 379 31.98 28.44 -20.90
C VAL A 379 30.92 27.38 -20.56
N CYS A 380 29.65 27.80 -20.51
CA CYS A 380 28.57 27.35 -21.43
C CYS A 380 27.22 27.97 -21.05
N LEU A 381 26.96 29.19 -21.52
CA LEU A 381 25.66 29.87 -21.39
C LEU A 381 25.24 30.35 -22.79
N ALA A 382 24.49 29.51 -23.52
CA ALA A 382 24.14 29.77 -24.92
C ALA A 382 22.78 29.18 -25.37
N ILE A 383 21.89 28.78 -24.45
CA ILE A 383 20.51 28.36 -24.76
C ILE A 383 19.54 28.82 -23.66
N ALA A 384 19.30 30.14 -23.54
CA ALA A 384 18.37 30.69 -22.54
C ALA A 384 17.76 32.08 -22.89
N ALA A 385 17.84 32.53 -24.15
CA ALA A 385 17.53 33.92 -24.53
C ALA A 385 16.47 34.06 -25.64
N ALA A 386 15.54 33.10 -25.76
CA ALA A 386 14.52 33.11 -26.82
C ALA A 386 13.17 32.50 -26.36
N ALA A 387 12.59 33.00 -25.26
CA ALA A 387 11.27 32.55 -24.79
C ALA A 387 10.46 33.58 -23.94
N SER A 388 10.79 34.88 -23.97
CA SER A 388 10.21 35.86 -23.03
C SER A 388 9.41 37.00 -23.69
N ALA A 389 8.93 36.81 -24.91
CA ALA A 389 8.28 37.86 -25.69
C ALA A 389 7.00 37.40 -26.42
N LEU A 390 6.09 36.69 -25.72
CA LEU A 390 4.68 36.51 -26.11
C LEU A 390 3.89 35.85 -24.95
N ALA A 391 3.39 36.67 -24.02
CA ALA A 391 2.44 36.24 -22.99
C ALA A 391 1.46 37.38 -22.66
N GLY A 392 0.24 37.29 -23.17
CA GLY A 392 -0.88 38.09 -22.66
C GLY A 392 -1.18 37.72 -21.21
N ARG A 393 -1.69 38.66 -20.42
CA ARG A 393 -2.01 38.45 -19.00
C ARG A 393 -3.04 37.30 -18.83
N PRO A 394 -2.72 36.22 -18.10
CA PRO A 394 -3.74 35.37 -17.52
C PRO A 394 -4.42 36.11 -16.35
N ALA A 395 -5.70 35.82 -16.11
CA ALA A 395 -6.37 36.27 -14.89
C ALA A 395 -5.75 35.60 -13.64
N ASP A 396 -5.91 36.24 -12.48
CA ASP A 396 -5.29 35.85 -11.21
C ASP A 396 -5.84 34.50 -10.69
N ALA A 397 -5.25 33.41 -11.16
CA ALA A 397 -5.53 32.04 -10.73
C ALA A 397 -4.42 31.52 -9.81
N ARG A 398 -4.21 32.18 -8.66
CA ARG A 398 -3.45 31.58 -7.58
C ARG A 398 -4.21 30.35 -7.08
N GLN A 399 -3.57 29.19 -7.05
CA GLN A 399 -4.08 28.05 -6.28
C GLN A 399 -4.22 28.49 -4.83
N ALA A 400 -5.46 28.67 -4.37
CA ALA A 400 -5.73 28.82 -2.95
C ALA A 400 -5.38 27.49 -2.25
N GLU A 401 -4.81 27.56 -1.05
CA GLU A 401 -4.63 26.38 -0.21
C GLU A 401 -5.97 25.65 -0.06
N THR A 402 -5.95 24.31 -0.21
CA THR A 402 -7.19 23.52 -0.16
C THR A 402 -7.82 23.64 1.23
N ARG A 403 -8.95 24.35 1.30
CA ARG A 403 -9.67 24.54 2.56
C ARG A 403 -10.48 23.29 2.89
N TRP A 404 -9.99 22.54 3.87
CA TRP A 404 -10.69 21.40 4.46
C TRP A 404 -11.81 21.88 5.39
N VAL A 405 -13.02 21.34 5.23
CA VAL A 405 -14.21 21.73 6.00
C VAL A 405 -14.83 20.50 6.67
N PRO A 406 -15.10 20.51 7.99
CA PRO A 406 -15.74 19.38 8.66
C PRO A 406 -17.16 19.11 8.17
N VAL A 407 -17.45 17.87 7.80
CA VAL A 407 -18.82 17.36 7.60
C VAL A 407 -19.56 17.44 8.94
N LYS A 408 -20.75 18.04 8.93
CA LYS A 408 -21.59 18.18 10.14
C LYS A 408 -22.76 17.19 10.18
N ASP A 409 -23.12 16.59 9.05
CA ASP A 409 -24.15 15.55 9.00
C ASP A 409 -23.76 14.37 9.90
N ARG A 410 -24.77 13.78 10.55
CA ARG A 410 -24.59 12.68 11.51
C ARG A 410 -25.40 11.46 11.10
N ASN A 411 -26.64 11.66 10.66
CA ASN A 411 -27.44 10.64 9.98
C ASN A 411 -26.81 10.33 8.61
N LEU A 412 -26.70 9.04 8.30
CA LEU A 412 -26.25 8.54 6.99
C LEU A 412 -27.25 7.59 6.33
N ALA A 413 -28.37 7.30 6.99
CA ALA A 413 -29.49 6.58 6.39
C ALA A 413 -30.29 7.53 5.49
N ILE A 414 -30.39 7.20 4.21
CA ILE A 414 -31.11 8.00 3.20
C ILE A 414 -32.58 8.16 3.60
N ALA A 415 -33.07 9.40 3.51
CA ALA A 415 -34.47 9.72 3.68
C ALA A 415 -35.28 9.22 2.47
N GLU A 416 -36.39 8.52 2.72
CA GLU A 416 -37.26 8.00 1.67
C GLU A 416 -37.94 9.13 0.88
N GLY A 417 -38.20 8.87 -0.41
CA GLY A 417 -38.73 9.87 -1.35
C GLY A 417 -37.79 11.04 -1.64
N SER A 418 -36.62 11.09 -1.00
CA SER A 418 -35.57 12.07 -1.31
C SER A 418 -35.01 11.84 -2.72
N PRO A 419 -34.24 12.80 -3.27
CA PRO A 419 -33.52 12.63 -4.53
C PRO A 419 -32.51 11.47 -4.57
N LEU A 420 -32.17 10.88 -3.42
CA LEU A 420 -31.24 9.76 -3.29
C LEU A 420 -31.95 8.41 -3.05
N ASP A 421 -33.30 8.39 -3.04
CA ASP A 421 -34.07 7.14 -2.93
C ASP A 421 -34.23 6.47 -4.29
N PHE A 422 -33.52 5.37 -4.46
CA PHE A 422 -33.54 4.51 -5.64
C PHE A 422 -34.25 3.17 -5.40
N SER A 423 -35.09 3.05 -4.37
CA SER A 423 -35.85 1.83 -4.05
C SER A 423 -36.75 1.32 -5.18
N ALA A 424 -37.10 2.20 -6.13
CA ALA A 424 -37.83 1.90 -7.37
C ALA A 424 -37.00 1.18 -8.44
N LEU A 425 -35.66 1.15 -8.34
CA LEU A 425 -34.80 0.35 -9.23
C LEU A 425 -34.91 -1.16 -8.98
N SER A 426 -35.46 -1.57 -7.82
CA SER A 426 -35.71 -2.96 -7.48
C SER A 426 -37.20 -3.27 -7.57
N PRO A 427 -37.61 -4.40 -8.18
CA PRO A 427 -39.03 -4.76 -8.26
C PRO A 427 -39.64 -4.94 -6.85
N PRO A 428 -40.97 -4.84 -6.72
CA PRO A 428 -41.65 -5.21 -5.49
C PRO A 428 -41.57 -6.73 -5.24
N GLY A 429 -41.66 -7.13 -3.97
CA GLY A 429 -41.63 -8.54 -3.56
C GLY A 429 -40.24 -9.05 -3.13
N PRO A 430 -40.17 -10.27 -2.59
CA PRO A 430 -38.96 -10.83 -2.01
C PRO A 430 -37.99 -11.42 -3.05
N ALA A 431 -36.70 -11.45 -2.72
CA ALA A 431 -35.69 -12.14 -3.53
C ALA A 431 -35.99 -13.64 -3.64
N GLY A 432 -35.76 -14.22 -4.82
CA GLY A 432 -36.13 -15.59 -5.15
C GLY A 432 -37.62 -15.80 -5.43
N GLY A 433 -38.47 -14.78 -5.27
CA GLY A 433 -39.91 -14.84 -5.56
C GLY A 433 -40.27 -14.83 -7.05
N SER A 434 -39.28 -14.66 -7.94
CA SER A 434 -39.40 -14.87 -9.39
C SER A 434 -38.39 -15.93 -9.87
N GLY A 435 -38.18 -16.95 -9.04
CA GLY A 435 -37.20 -18.00 -9.24
C GLY A 435 -35.78 -17.62 -8.82
N ARG A 436 -34.87 -18.62 -8.85
CA ARG A 436 -33.44 -18.45 -8.57
C ARG A 436 -32.76 -17.67 -9.71
N VAL A 437 -31.64 -17.01 -9.41
CA VAL A 437 -30.74 -16.48 -10.44
C VAL A 437 -30.10 -17.62 -11.25
N ILE A 438 -30.11 -17.49 -12.58
CA ILE A 438 -29.56 -18.45 -13.54
C ILE A 438 -28.64 -17.75 -14.55
N ALA A 439 -27.79 -18.53 -15.22
CA ALA A 439 -27.09 -18.10 -16.43
C ALA A 439 -27.98 -18.44 -17.64
N ASN A 440 -28.40 -17.44 -18.40
CA ASN A 440 -29.25 -17.65 -19.57
C ASN A 440 -28.42 -18.05 -20.82
N PRO A 441 -29.05 -18.47 -21.93
CA PRO A 441 -28.33 -18.87 -23.16
C PRO A 441 -27.45 -17.77 -23.78
N ALA A 442 -27.77 -16.50 -23.54
CA ALA A 442 -26.94 -15.36 -23.97
C ALA A 442 -25.69 -15.14 -23.10
N GLY A 443 -25.49 -15.94 -22.05
CA GLY A 443 -24.36 -15.81 -21.11
C GLY A 443 -24.51 -14.63 -20.17
N GLN A 444 -25.72 -14.33 -19.71
CA GLN A 444 -26.04 -13.23 -18.79
C GLN A 444 -26.77 -13.77 -17.56
N LEU A 445 -26.75 -13.02 -16.44
CA LEU A 445 -27.60 -13.37 -15.30
C LEU A 445 -29.06 -13.01 -15.58
N ALA A 446 -29.96 -13.95 -15.34
CA ALA A 446 -31.41 -13.79 -15.45
C ALA A 446 -32.09 -14.43 -14.22
N LEU A 447 -33.41 -14.26 -14.11
CA LEU A 447 -34.23 -14.97 -13.11
C LEU A 447 -34.90 -16.17 -13.78
N ALA A 448 -35.05 -17.30 -13.07
CA ALA A 448 -35.55 -18.54 -13.68
C ALA A 448 -36.94 -18.40 -14.32
N ASP A 449 -37.82 -17.56 -13.76
CA ASP A 449 -39.17 -17.33 -14.30
C ASP A 449 -39.18 -16.36 -15.50
N ARG A 450 -38.05 -15.68 -15.78
CA ARG A 450 -37.85 -14.74 -16.90
C ARG A 450 -36.44 -14.89 -17.49
N PRO A 451 -36.11 -16.03 -18.12
CA PRO A 451 -34.75 -16.35 -18.60
C PRO A 451 -34.24 -15.37 -19.65
N ASP A 452 -35.13 -14.78 -20.46
CA ASP A 452 -34.78 -13.82 -21.52
C ASP A 452 -34.53 -12.40 -20.98
N ALA A 453 -34.90 -12.12 -19.71
CA ALA A 453 -34.74 -10.81 -19.08
C ALA A 453 -33.50 -10.78 -18.19
N ARG A 454 -32.41 -10.19 -18.72
CA ARG A 454 -31.19 -9.93 -17.94
C ARG A 454 -31.46 -9.10 -16.69
N ILE A 455 -30.87 -9.50 -15.57
CA ILE A 455 -30.76 -8.73 -14.34
C ILE A 455 -29.33 -8.24 -14.16
N ARG A 456 -29.16 -6.94 -13.86
CA ARG A 456 -27.87 -6.35 -13.42
C ARG A 456 -27.87 -6.24 -11.91
N PHE A 457 -26.77 -6.59 -11.27
CA PHE A 457 -26.63 -6.55 -9.81
C PHE A 457 -25.65 -5.47 -9.36
N LEU A 458 -26.14 -4.44 -8.68
CA LEU A 458 -25.30 -3.57 -7.86
C LEU A 458 -25.19 -4.24 -6.48
N CYS A 459 -23.95 -4.53 -6.08
CA CYS A 459 -23.67 -5.46 -5.00
C CYS A 459 -23.16 -4.76 -3.74
N ALA A 460 -23.87 -4.99 -2.65
CA ALA A 460 -23.48 -4.60 -1.31
C ALA A 460 -22.42 -5.58 -0.76
N SER A 461 -21.15 -5.19 -0.73
CA SER A 461 -20.08 -6.00 -0.12
C SER A 461 -20.16 -5.93 1.42
N LEU A 462 -20.50 -7.04 2.07
CA LEU A 462 -20.67 -7.12 3.53
C LEU A 462 -19.54 -7.95 4.15
N ALA A 463 -18.44 -7.28 4.50
CA ALA A 463 -17.26 -7.85 5.13
C ALA A 463 -17.17 -7.45 6.61
N TRP A 464 -17.86 -8.17 7.49
CA TRP A 464 -17.82 -7.89 8.93
C TRP A 464 -16.66 -8.61 9.62
N SER A 465 -15.95 -7.88 10.49
CA SER A 465 -14.96 -8.39 11.44
C SER A 465 -15.16 -7.68 12.78
N PRO A 466 -14.70 -8.23 13.92
CA PRO A 466 -14.88 -7.59 15.24
C PRO A 466 -14.45 -6.12 15.32
N ALA A 467 -13.52 -5.71 14.45
CA ALA A 467 -13.06 -4.33 14.34
C ALA A 467 -13.98 -3.43 13.48
N SER A 468 -14.72 -3.97 12.51
CA SER A 468 -15.68 -3.23 11.66
C SER A 468 -17.15 -3.40 12.06
N GLY A 469 -17.46 -4.35 12.93
CA GLY A 469 -18.78 -4.61 13.51
C GLY A 469 -19.15 -6.09 13.52
N SER A 470 -20.44 -6.36 13.61
CA SER A 470 -20.95 -7.73 13.59
C SER A 470 -22.23 -7.80 12.76
N TYR A 471 -22.73 -9.01 12.49
CA TYR A 471 -24.08 -9.17 11.96
C TYR A 471 -25.08 -8.37 12.84
N PRO A 472 -25.92 -7.51 12.23
CA PRO A 472 -26.77 -6.59 12.98
C PRO A 472 -27.81 -7.35 13.82
N ASP A 473 -28.26 -6.72 14.91
CA ASP A 473 -29.47 -7.15 15.61
C ASP A 473 -30.71 -7.08 14.70
N LYS A 474 -31.81 -7.71 15.12
CA LYS A 474 -32.99 -7.91 14.26
C LYS A 474 -33.61 -6.58 13.77
N PRO A 475 -33.88 -5.58 14.63
CA PRO A 475 -34.34 -4.26 14.18
C PRO A 475 -33.36 -3.55 13.24
N THR A 476 -32.06 -3.62 13.53
CA THR A 476 -31.03 -3.01 12.68
C THR A 476 -30.92 -3.73 11.34
N ALA A 477 -31.06 -5.05 11.29
CA ALA A 477 -31.04 -5.85 10.07
C ALA A 477 -32.19 -5.47 9.11
N ASP A 478 -33.41 -5.28 9.63
CA ASP A 478 -34.56 -4.81 8.84
C ASP A 478 -34.32 -3.40 8.29
N ARG A 479 -33.84 -2.47 9.12
CA ARG A 479 -33.48 -1.11 8.69
C ARG A 479 -32.34 -1.12 7.66
N TYR A 480 -31.34 -1.97 7.84
CA TYR A 480 -30.17 -2.07 6.98
C TYR A 480 -30.52 -2.65 5.60
N ALA A 481 -31.23 -3.78 5.55
CA ALA A 481 -31.69 -4.40 4.30
C ALA A 481 -32.60 -3.45 3.48
N ARG A 482 -33.44 -2.68 4.17
CA ARG A 482 -34.29 -1.65 3.56
C ARG A 482 -33.49 -0.46 3.03
N GLN A 483 -32.46 -0.03 3.75
CA GLN A 483 -31.55 1.02 3.30
C GLN A 483 -30.70 0.56 2.11
N LEU A 484 -30.25 -0.69 2.05
CA LEU A 484 -29.60 -1.25 0.85
C LEU A 484 -30.51 -1.13 -0.39
N ARG A 485 -31.82 -1.44 -0.25
CA ARG A 485 -32.80 -1.24 -1.32
C ARG A 485 -32.92 0.23 -1.72
N ILE A 486 -33.01 1.15 -0.76
CA ILE A 486 -33.10 2.61 -0.99
C ILE A 486 -31.86 3.14 -1.72
N HIS A 487 -30.66 2.65 -1.39
CA HIS A 487 -29.42 2.97 -2.12
C HIS A 487 -29.35 2.36 -3.54
N GLY A 488 -30.30 1.51 -3.94
CA GLY A 488 -30.34 0.88 -5.27
C GLY A 488 -29.60 -0.45 -5.39
N TYR A 489 -29.05 -1.00 -4.29
CA TYR A 489 -28.49 -2.36 -4.29
C TYR A 489 -29.61 -3.40 -4.50
N ASN A 490 -29.24 -4.53 -5.09
CA ASN A 490 -30.15 -5.67 -5.30
C ASN A 490 -29.49 -7.04 -5.12
N ILE A 491 -28.21 -7.09 -4.76
CA ILE A 491 -27.56 -8.26 -4.17
C ILE A 491 -26.66 -7.82 -3.00
N ALA A 492 -26.44 -8.69 -2.02
CA ALA A 492 -25.42 -8.54 -1.00
C ALA A 492 -24.41 -9.71 -1.05
N ARG A 493 -23.12 -9.44 -0.95
CA ARG A 493 -22.08 -10.47 -0.79
C ARG A 493 -21.75 -10.62 0.70
N LEU A 494 -22.04 -11.78 1.26
CA LEU A 494 -21.76 -12.12 2.66
C LEU A 494 -20.34 -12.68 2.73
N HIS A 495 -19.38 -11.79 2.95
CA HIS A 495 -17.95 -12.04 2.91
C HIS A 495 -17.41 -12.30 4.33
N PHE A 496 -16.37 -13.12 4.47
CA PHE A 496 -15.78 -13.48 5.78
C PHE A 496 -16.76 -14.11 6.80
N ALA A 497 -17.85 -14.74 6.32
CA ALA A 497 -18.83 -15.41 7.19
C ALA A 497 -18.17 -16.47 8.11
N ASP A 498 -17.21 -17.22 7.58
CA ASP A 498 -16.40 -18.17 8.32
C ASP A 498 -15.52 -17.50 9.40
N ALA A 499 -14.96 -16.33 9.12
CA ALA A 499 -14.10 -15.63 10.07
C ALA A 499 -14.89 -15.02 11.24
N ILE A 500 -16.04 -14.38 10.98
CA ILE A 500 -16.86 -13.75 12.02
C ILE A 500 -17.60 -14.78 12.89
N LEU A 501 -18.05 -15.90 12.31
CA LEU A 501 -18.73 -16.98 13.07
C LEU A 501 -17.75 -17.82 13.90
N MET A 502 -16.48 -17.93 13.50
CA MET A 502 -15.43 -18.64 14.26
C MET A 502 -14.57 -17.71 15.14
N ASN A 503 -14.91 -16.42 15.24
CA ASN A 503 -14.12 -15.47 16.01
C ASN A 503 -14.18 -15.77 17.53
N GLY A 504 -13.01 -15.94 18.17
CA GLY A 504 -12.93 -16.23 19.61
C GLY A 504 -13.44 -17.63 20.02
N ARG A 505 -13.69 -18.52 19.05
CA ARG A 505 -14.19 -19.88 19.30
C ARG A 505 -13.04 -20.85 19.55
N ALA A 506 -13.13 -21.65 20.62
CA ALA A 506 -12.05 -22.54 21.04
C ALA A 506 -12.00 -23.86 20.25
N ASN A 507 -13.15 -24.35 19.78
CA ASN A 507 -13.28 -25.66 19.14
C ASN A 507 -13.55 -25.55 17.63
N ASP A 508 -13.15 -26.56 16.86
CA ASP A 508 -13.42 -26.62 15.42
C ASP A 508 -14.93 -26.68 15.14
N PHE A 509 -15.41 -25.88 14.17
CA PHE A 509 -16.79 -25.75 13.72
C PHE A 509 -17.82 -25.35 14.79
N ASP A 510 -17.37 -24.91 15.97
CA ASP A 510 -18.20 -24.35 17.03
C ASP A 510 -18.57 -22.90 16.70
N LEU A 511 -19.51 -22.72 15.77
CA LEU A 511 -19.99 -21.41 15.32
C LEU A 511 -20.60 -20.61 16.47
N ASP A 512 -20.33 -19.31 16.54
CA ASP A 512 -20.97 -18.41 17.48
C ASP A 512 -22.50 -18.39 17.28
N PRO A 513 -23.30 -18.81 18.28
CA PRO A 513 -24.74 -19.02 18.10
C PRO A 513 -25.53 -17.71 17.98
N GLU A 514 -25.07 -16.62 18.62
CA GLU A 514 -25.74 -15.32 18.52
C GLU A 514 -25.48 -14.70 17.14
N GLN A 515 -24.22 -14.72 16.69
CA GLN A 515 -23.86 -14.26 15.36
C GLN A 515 -24.51 -15.10 14.26
N PHE A 516 -24.72 -16.40 14.48
CA PHE A 516 -25.40 -17.27 13.52
C PHE A 516 -26.92 -17.01 13.43
N ASP A 517 -27.59 -16.74 14.55
CA ASP A 517 -28.99 -16.28 14.55
C ASP A 517 -29.15 -14.93 13.83
N ARG A 518 -28.26 -13.98 14.09
CA ARG A 518 -28.20 -12.67 13.43
C ARG A 518 -27.91 -12.78 11.93
N PHE A 519 -27.00 -13.68 11.53
CA PHE A 519 -26.74 -14.02 10.12
C PHE A 519 -28.00 -14.53 9.42
N HIS A 520 -28.67 -15.53 10.01
CA HIS A 520 -29.92 -16.08 9.48
C HIS A 520 -31.03 -15.03 9.38
N TYR A 521 -31.19 -14.17 10.39
CA TYR A 521 -32.16 -13.09 10.36
C TYR A 521 -31.86 -12.05 9.29
N LEU A 522 -30.58 -11.67 9.12
CA LEU A 522 -30.15 -10.76 8.06
C LEU A 522 -30.49 -11.31 6.67
N LEU A 523 -30.24 -12.59 6.41
CA LEU A 523 -30.67 -13.21 5.15
C LEU A 523 -32.18 -13.06 4.94
N ALA A 524 -33.00 -13.34 5.96
CA ALA A 524 -34.45 -13.15 5.85
C ALA A 524 -34.85 -11.67 5.63
N ALA A 525 -34.16 -10.71 6.25
CA ALA A 525 -34.38 -9.27 6.04
C ALA A 525 -33.99 -8.82 4.62
N LEU A 526 -32.85 -9.28 4.10
CA LEU A 526 -32.43 -9.08 2.71
C LEU A 526 -33.47 -9.65 1.73
N LYS A 527 -33.93 -10.88 1.99
CA LYS A 527 -34.96 -11.56 1.19
C LYS A 527 -36.23 -10.73 1.12
N ARG A 528 -36.78 -10.31 2.27
CA ARG A 528 -38.00 -9.47 2.35
C ARG A 528 -37.90 -8.17 1.53
N ASN A 529 -36.72 -7.57 1.46
CA ASN A 529 -36.48 -6.31 0.76
C ASN A 529 -36.17 -6.46 -0.75
N GLY A 530 -36.13 -7.68 -1.29
CA GLY A 530 -35.81 -7.94 -2.70
C GLY A 530 -34.31 -7.98 -3.00
N ILE A 531 -33.47 -8.12 -1.97
CA ILE A 531 -32.01 -8.22 -2.09
C ILE A 531 -31.61 -9.70 -2.14
N TYR A 532 -31.05 -10.13 -3.26
CA TYR A 532 -30.44 -11.46 -3.39
C TYR A 532 -29.15 -11.56 -2.57
N TRP A 533 -28.58 -12.75 -2.42
CA TRP A 533 -27.25 -12.89 -1.83
C TRP A 533 -26.27 -13.74 -2.62
N MET A 534 -25.00 -13.39 -2.44
CA MET A 534 -23.81 -14.14 -2.81
C MET A 534 -23.08 -14.53 -1.52
N ILE A 535 -22.55 -15.75 -1.45
CA ILE A 535 -21.81 -16.24 -0.28
C ILE A 535 -20.45 -16.80 -0.70
N ASP A 536 -19.51 -16.79 0.23
CA ASP A 536 -18.22 -17.46 0.08
C ASP A 536 -18.23 -18.79 0.86
N GLY A 537 -17.81 -19.90 0.25
CA GLY A 537 -17.70 -21.20 0.93
C GLY A 537 -16.56 -21.24 1.95
N MET A 538 -15.50 -20.45 1.74
CA MET A 538 -14.42 -20.19 2.69
C MET A 538 -13.69 -18.90 2.31
N THR A 539 -13.45 -18.01 3.27
CA THR A 539 -12.77 -16.72 3.03
C THR A 539 -11.45 -16.60 3.78
N SER A 540 -11.40 -17.07 5.03
CA SER A 540 -10.21 -17.08 5.88
C SER A 540 -9.25 -18.21 5.49
N LYS A 541 -7.97 -18.08 5.88
CA LYS A 541 -7.00 -19.20 5.77
C LYS A 541 -7.15 -20.24 6.89
N ALA A 542 -8.01 -19.97 7.88
CA ALA A 542 -8.31 -20.86 9.02
C ALA A 542 -9.67 -21.58 8.91
N GLY A 543 -10.56 -21.18 7.99
CA GLY A 543 -11.86 -21.83 7.76
C GLY A 543 -12.63 -22.03 9.07
N GLY A 544 -13.07 -23.26 9.33
CA GLY A 544 -13.72 -23.69 10.58
C GLY A 544 -12.82 -24.05 11.77
N LEU A 545 -11.52 -23.74 11.77
CA LEU A 545 -10.63 -24.09 12.91
C LEU A 545 -10.89 -23.25 14.17
N GLY A 546 -10.90 -23.89 15.33
CA GLY A 546 -10.92 -23.24 16.65
C GLY A 546 -9.53 -22.84 17.15
N GLY A 547 -9.47 -21.99 18.19
CA GLY A 547 -8.22 -21.57 18.80
C GLY A 547 -7.32 -20.76 17.86
N VAL A 548 -7.92 -19.93 17.00
CA VAL A 548 -7.21 -19.08 16.04
C VAL A 548 -7.55 -17.61 16.30
N ASP A 549 -6.57 -16.86 16.81
CA ASP A 549 -6.72 -15.44 17.13
C ASP A 549 -6.72 -14.58 15.84
N ASP A 550 -5.69 -14.71 15.00
CA ASP A 550 -5.64 -14.07 13.69
C ASP A 550 -6.17 -14.99 12.58
N ARG A 551 -7.41 -14.71 12.16
CA ARG A 551 -8.09 -15.43 11.07
C ARG A 551 -7.84 -14.82 9.68
N TRP A 552 -7.21 -13.65 9.61
CA TRP A 552 -6.84 -12.96 8.36
C TRP A 552 -5.38 -13.23 7.97
N GLY A 553 -4.55 -13.64 8.92
CA GLY A 553 -3.15 -14.04 8.74
C GLY A 553 -2.92 -15.32 7.92
N ASN A 554 -1.64 -15.59 7.68
CA ASN A 554 -1.20 -16.62 6.73
C ASN A 554 -0.94 -18.01 7.35
N GLU A 555 -1.07 -18.18 8.66
CA GLU A 555 -0.52 -19.35 9.38
C GLU A 555 -1.15 -20.70 9.04
N LYS A 556 -2.49 -20.78 8.92
CA LYS A 556 -3.21 -22.06 8.84
C LYS A 556 -3.37 -22.59 7.40
N ASP A 557 -3.13 -21.73 6.40
CA ASP A 557 -3.00 -22.02 4.96
C ASP A 557 -4.00 -23.02 4.33
N LEU A 558 -5.26 -23.05 4.80
CA LEU A 558 -6.27 -23.96 4.25
C LEU A 558 -6.62 -23.65 2.79
N LYS A 559 -6.45 -22.40 2.35
CA LYS A 559 -6.64 -22.00 0.95
C LYS A 559 -5.73 -22.79 0.01
N LEU A 560 -4.43 -22.87 0.27
CA LEU A 560 -3.54 -23.69 -0.57
C LEU A 560 -3.74 -25.19 -0.29
N ALA A 561 -3.99 -25.57 0.97
CA ALA A 561 -4.13 -26.97 1.36
C ALA A 561 -5.34 -27.67 0.71
N VAL A 562 -6.47 -26.98 0.47
CA VAL A 562 -7.68 -27.59 -0.11
C VAL A 562 -7.44 -28.21 -1.50
N HIS A 563 -6.40 -27.78 -2.21
CA HIS A 563 -6.02 -28.35 -3.50
C HIS A 563 -5.31 -29.70 -3.37
N VAL A 564 -4.49 -29.88 -2.33
CA VAL A 564 -3.49 -30.97 -2.23
C VAL A 564 -3.65 -31.88 -1.02
N ASP A 565 -4.49 -31.51 -0.05
CA ASP A 565 -4.71 -32.25 1.19
C ASP A 565 -6.18 -32.68 1.36
N LYS A 566 -6.38 -33.97 1.64
CA LYS A 566 -7.72 -34.57 1.77
C LYS A 566 -8.46 -34.10 3.03
N THR A 567 -7.74 -33.82 4.11
CA THR A 567 -8.31 -33.31 5.36
C THR A 567 -8.78 -31.88 5.16
N ALA A 568 -8.01 -31.02 4.48
CA ALA A 568 -8.41 -29.66 4.12
C ALA A 568 -9.64 -29.63 3.19
N ARG A 569 -9.77 -30.58 2.26
CA ARG A 569 -11.01 -30.76 1.48
C ARG A 569 -12.19 -31.10 2.39
N LEU A 570 -12.08 -32.12 3.23
CA LEU A 570 -13.15 -32.52 4.16
C LEU A 570 -13.52 -31.37 5.13
N HIS A 571 -12.54 -30.57 5.55
CA HIS A 571 -12.73 -29.37 6.36
C HIS A 571 -13.59 -28.32 5.64
N TRP A 572 -13.28 -28.01 4.38
CA TRP A 572 -14.11 -27.12 3.56
C TRP A 572 -15.54 -27.64 3.41
N ARG A 573 -15.73 -28.93 3.12
CA ARG A 573 -17.07 -29.54 2.99
C ARG A 573 -17.85 -29.44 4.31
N ARG A 574 -17.17 -29.66 5.45
CA ARG A 574 -17.78 -29.54 6.79
C ARG A 574 -18.12 -28.09 7.14
N LEU A 575 -17.28 -27.12 6.75
CA LEU A 575 -17.52 -25.69 6.94
C LEU A 575 -18.78 -25.23 6.19
N VAL A 576 -18.90 -25.58 4.91
CA VAL A 576 -20.07 -25.26 4.07
C VAL A 576 -21.34 -25.90 4.62
N GLU A 577 -21.28 -27.17 5.05
CA GLU A 577 -22.40 -27.85 5.72
C GLU A 577 -22.81 -27.15 7.01
N ALA A 578 -21.85 -26.78 7.87
CA ALA A 578 -22.12 -26.16 9.17
C ALA A 578 -22.78 -24.78 9.05
N ILE A 579 -22.28 -23.92 8.15
CA ILE A 579 -22.80 -22.55 7.99
C ILE A 579 -24.06 -22.50 7.10
N TYR A 580 -24.14 -23.32 6.05
CA TYR A 580 -25.18 -23.14 5.00
C TYR A 580 -26.14 -24.33 4.84
N GLY A 581 -25.83 -25.50 5.42
CA GLY A 581 -26.66 -26.70 5.35
C GLY A 581 -27.79 -26.75 6.37
N GLY A 582 -27.72 -25.97 7.45
CA GLY A 582 -28.81 -25.84 8.43
C GLY A 582 -30.02 -25.09 7.88
N VAL A 583 -31.22 -25.38 8.41
CA VAL A 583 -32.45 -24.63 8.10
C VAL A 583 -32.39 -23.26 8.78
N ASN A 584 -32.56 -22.20 8.01
CA ASN A 584 -32.71 -20.84 8.53
C ASN A 584 -34.12 -20.68 9.13
N PRO A 585 -34.25 -20.42 10.45
CA PRO A 585 -35.55 -20.37 11.12
C PRO A 585 -36.45 -19.21 10.66
N TYR A 586 -35.89 -18.20 9.97
CA TYR A 586 -36.62 -17.03 9.48
C TYR A 586 -37.02 -17.12 8.00
N THR A 587 -36.53 -18.11 7.25
CA THR A 587 -36.96 -18.38 5.86
C THR A 587 -37.59 -19.76 5.67
N GLY A 588 -37.42 -20.68 6.63
CA GLY A 588 -37.91 -22.06 6.54
C GLY A 588 -37.15 -22.95 5.56
N LEU A 589 -36.04 -22.45 4.99
CA LEU A 589 -35.20 -23.14 4.00
C LEU A 589 -33.75 -23.19 4.48
N THR A 590 -32.96 -24.15 3.98
CA THR A 590 -31.50 -24.05 4.15
C THR A 590 -30.96 -22.91 3.28
N THR A 591 -29.84 -22.31 3.68
CA THR A 591 -29.24 -21.19 2.91
C THR A 591 -28.87 -21.63 1.48
N LEU A 592 -28.50 -22.90 1.28
CA LEU A 592 -28.27 -23.50 -0.04
C LEU A 592 -29.58 -23.67 -0.84
N ALA A 593 -30.65 -24.18 -0.21
CA ALA A 593 -31.92 -24.41 -0.88
C ALA A 593 -32.67 -23.12 -1.25
N ASP A 594 -32.42 -22.01 -0.55
CA ASP A 594 -33.14 -20.75 -0.76
C ASP A 594 -32.88 -20.15 -2.17
N PRO A 595 -33.92 -19.85 -2.99
CA PRO A 595 -33.76 -19.23 -4.31
C PRO A 595 -33.19 -17.79 -4.28
N ALA A 596 -33.17 -17.13 -3.11
CA ALA A 596 -32.49 -15.84 -2.95
C ALA A 596 -30.94 -15.97 -2.98
N LEU A 597 -30.38 -17.17 -2.80
CA LEU A 597 -28.96 -17.44 -3.05
C LEU A 597 -28.69 -17.47 -4.57
N ALA A 598 -28.04 -16.42 -5.05
CA ALA A 598 -27.74 -16.21 -6.47
C ALA A 598 -26.44 -16.87 -6.93
N LEU A 599 -25.38 -16.83 -6.10
CA LEU A 599 -24.03 -17.28 -6.48
C LEU A 599 -23.24 -17.73 -5.24
N VAL A 600 -22.50 -18.84 -5.37
CA VAL A 600 -21.51 -19.29 -4.39
C VAL A 600 -20.10 -19.10 -4.95
N VAL A 601 -19.27 -18.29 -4.27
CA VAL A 601 -17.82 -18.26 -4.48
C VAL A 601 -17.22 -19.40 -3.67
N LEU A 602 -16.73 -20.47 -4.30
CA LEU A 602 -16.38 -21.71 -3.59
C LEU A 602 -15.31 -21.50 -2.52
N VAL A 603 -14.24 -20.77 -2.86
CA VAL A 603 -13.24 -20.23 -1.94
C VAL A 603 -12.80 -18.87 -2.49
N ASN A 604 -12.75 -17.84 -1.64
CA ASN A 604 -12.30 -16.52 -2.05
C ASN A 604 -10.79 -16.52 -2.35
N GLU A 605 -10.40 -15.97 -3.48
CA GLU A 605 -9.02 -15.75 -3.93
C GLU A 605 -8.12 -16.98 -3.81
N ASN A 606 -8.50 -18.03 -4.54
CA ASN A 606 -8.00 -19.38 -4.32
C ASN A 606 -7.25 -20.00 -5.51
N THR A 607 -6.71 -19.19 -6.42
CA THR A 607 -5.72 -19.71 -7.38
C THR A 607 -4.45 -20.16 -6.65
N VAL A 608 -3.87 -21.27 -7.10
CA VAL A 608 -2.65 -21.86 -6.54
C VAL A 608 -1.50 -20.88 -6.70
N GLU A 609 -1.34 -20.23 -7.85
CA GLU A 609 -0.27 -19.25 -8.07
C GLU A 609 -0.34 -18.11 -7.04
N PHE A 610 -1.49 -17.46 -6.88
CA PHE A 610 -1.67 -16.38 -5.91
C PHE A 610 -1.49 -16.83 -4.46
N THR A 611 -2.05 -17.99 -4.09
CA THR A 611 -1.88 -18.51 -2.72
C THR A 611 -0.42 -18.86 -2.41
N THR A 612 0.38 -19.29 -3.41
CA THR A 612 1.85 -19.40 -3.24
C THR A 612 2.56 -18.06 -3.11
N ILE A 613 2.11 -17.00 -3.81
CA ILE A 613 2.67 -15.64 -3.67
C ILE A 613 2.45 -15.11 -2.25
N LEU A 614 1.24 -15.28 -1.70
CA LEU A 614 0.95 -14.90 -0.32
C LEU A 614 1.75 -15.73 0.71
N ALA A 615 2.19 -16.94 0.34
CA ALA A 615 3.01 -17.80 1.19
C ALA A 615 4.52 -17.56 1.03
N GLU A 616 4.97 -16.92 -0.06
CA GLU A 616 6.38 -16.74 -0.41
C GLU A 616 7.22 -16.03 0.67
N PRO A 617 6.74 -14.95 1.34
CA PRO A 617 7.48 -14.32 2.44
C PRO A 617 7.75 -15.27 3.61
N SER A 618 6.78 -16.12 3.96
CA SER A 618 6.90 -17.10 5.05
C SER A 618 7.68 -18.36 4.63
N ALA A 619 7.59 -18.75 3.35
CA ALA A 619 8.28 -19.92 2.81
C ALA A 619 9.75 -19.66 2.44
N GLY A 620 10.14 -18.40 2.25
CA GLY A 620 11.49 -18.00 1.84
C GLY A 620 11.87 -18.39 0.41
N LYS A 621 10.90 -18.80 -0.41
CA LYS A 621 11.04 -19.26 -1.80
C LYS A 621 9.72 -19.14 -2.57
N PRO A 622 9.74 -19.09 -3.91
CA PRO A 622 8.52 -18.92 -4.71
C PRO A 622 7.45 -19.97 -4.47
N TYR A 623 7.83 -21.25 -4.39
CA TYR A 623 6.87 -22.35 -4.28
C TYR A 623 7.09 -23.16 -2.99
N PRO A 624 6.07 -23.28 -2.12
CA PRO A 624 6.15 -24.09 -0.90
C PRO A 624 6.40 -25.59 -1.18
N ASP A 625 7.19 -26.26 -0.34
CA ASP A 625 7.58 -27.68 -0.56
C ASP A 625 6.40 -28.64 -0.60
N LYS A 626 5.27 -28.28 0.01
CA LYS A 626 4.04 -29.10 0.01
C LYS A 626 3.52 -29.38 -1.41
N LEU A 627 3.88 -28.56 -2.40
CA LEU A 627 3.54 -28.78 -3.80
C LEU A 627 4.45 -29.78 -4.52
N ARG A 628 5.67 -30.05 -4.01
CA ARG A 628 6.67 -30.87 -4.71
C ARG A 628 6.20 -32.32 -4.89
N GLN A 629 5.66 -32.94 -3.85
CA GLN A 629 5.19 -34.34 -3.94
C GLN A 629 3.94 -34.49 -4.85
N PRO A 630 2.89 -33.66 -4.70
CA PRO A 630 1.79 -33.58 -5.66
C PRO A 630 2.25 -33.33 -7.11
N PHE A 631 3.22 -32.44 -7.34
CA PHE A 631 3.77 -32.18 -8.68
C PHE A 631 4.51 -33.40 -9.25
N ASN A 632 5.31 -34.10 -8.45
CA ASN A 632 5.98 -35.33 -8.90
C ASN A 632 4.97 -36.45 -9.22
N ALA A 633 3.90 -36.61 -8.43
CA ALA A 633 2.82 -37.55 -8.74
C ALA A 633 2.05 -37.17 -10.01
N TRP A 634 1.89 -35.87 -10.29
CA TRP A 634 1.32 -35.39 -11.55
C TRP A 634 2.25 -35.65 -12.75
N LEU A 635 3.56 -35.48 -12.60
CA LEU A 635 4.55 -35.83 -13.63
C LEU A 635 4.56 -37.34 -13.91
N GLU A 636 4.49 -38.17 -12.86
CA GLU A 636 4.35 -39.63 -12.98
C GLU A 636 3.11 -40.02 -13.79
N LYS A 637 1.95 -39.42 -13.50
CA LYS A 637 0.72 -39.63 -14.27
C LYS A 637 0.79 -39.11 -15.71
N THR A 638 1.57 -38.06 -15.96
CA THR A 638 1.63 -37.37 -17.27
C THR A 638 2.65 -38.00 -18.23
N TYR A 639 3.78 -38.50 -17.70
CA TYR A 639 4.90 -39.00 -18.51
C TYR A 639 5.26 -40.47 -18.23
N GLY A 640 4.77 -41.06 -17.13
CA GLY A 640 5.03 -42.45 -16.73
C GLY A 640 6.43 -42.67 -16.13
N ASN A 641 7.49 -42.22 -16.80
CA ASN A 641 8.88 -42.46 -16.39
C ASN A 641 9.83 -41.31 -16.77
N THR A 642 11.03 -41.33 -16.20
CA THR A 642 12.06 -40.29 -16.42
C THR A 642 12.58 -40.23 -17.85
N ALA A 643 12.55 -41.33 -18.61
CA ALA A 643 13.00 -41.30 -20.00
C ALA A 643 12.05 -40.46 -20.87
N ALA A 644 10.73 -40.62 -20.69
CA ALA A 644 9.72 -39.81 -21.35
C ALA A 644 9.78 -38.33 -20.91
N LEU A 645 9.89 -38.06 -19.60
CA LEU A 645 10.06 -36.70 -19.09
C LEU A 645 11.31 -36.02 -19.66
N ARG A 646 12.43 -36.75 -19.75
CA ARG A 646 13.70 -36.24 -20.28
C ARG A 646 13.64 -35.98 -21.79
N ALA A 647 12.87 -36.76 -22.56
CA ALA A 647 12.65 -36.51 -23.98
C ALA A 647 11.92 -35.17 -24.23
N GLU A 648 10.92 -34.86 -23.39
CA GLU A 648 10.15 -33.61 -23.45
C GLU A 648 10.91 -32.41 -22.89
N TRP A 649 11.48 -32.53 -21.69
CA TRP A 649 12.14 -31.40 -21.03
C TRP A 649 13.53 -31.09 -21.59
N LYS A 650 14.27 -32.10 -22.07
CA LYS A 650 15.66 -32.07 -22.58
C LYS A 650 16.73 -31.60 -21.58
N SER A 651 16.39 -30.74 -20.63
CA SER A 651 17.27 -30.13 -19.62
C SER A 651 17.02 -30.64 -18.19
N LEU A 652 16.33 -31.78 -18.02
CA LEU A 652 16.12 -32.40 -16.71
C LEU A 652 17.48 -32.74 -16.07
N PRO A 653 17.81 -32.22 -14.87
CA PRO A 653 19.08 -32.49 -14.20
C PRO A 653 19.32 -34.00 -13.98
N PRO A 654 20.56 -34.51 -14.10
CA PRO A 654 20.83 -35.95 -14.00
C PRO A 654 20.40 -36.61 -12.68
N GLY A 655 20.34 -35.84 -11.59
CA GLY A 655 19.91 -36.32 -10.26
C GLY A 655 18.39 -36.21 -10.01
N GLU A 656 17.61 -35.67 -10.95
CA GLU A 656 16.15 -35.58 -10.84
C GLU A 656 15.48 -36.70 -11.65
N SER A 657 14.51 -37.39 -11.03
CA SER A 657 13.75 -38.49 -11.64
C SER A 657 12.31 -38.58 -11.09
N ILE A 658 11.40 -39.08 -11.92
CA ILE A 658 10.02 -39.44 -11.54
C ILE A 658 10.03 -40.61 -10.54
N GLU A 659 10.86 -41.63 -10.77
CA GLU A 659 10.89 -42.86 -9.98
C GLU A 659 11.32 -42.61 -8.53
N THR A 660 12.19 -41.62 -8.30
CA THR A 660 12.59 -41.17 -6.95
C THR A 660 11.77 -39.99 -6.42
N ARG A 661 10.76 -39.52 -7.19
CA ARG A 661 9.88 -38.38 -6.87
C ARG A 661 10.61 -37.14 -6.32
N ASN A 662 11.73 -36.79 -6.94
CA ASN A 662 12.61 -35.71 -6.49
C ASN A 662 12.78 -34.57 -7.50
N VAL A 663 11.99 -34.52 -8.58
CA VAL A 663 11.97 -33.40 -9.54
C VAL A 663 11.64 -32.11 -8.81
N SER A 664 12.45 -31.07 -8.97
CA SER A 664 12.27 -29.81 -8.23
C SER A 664 11.25 -28.90 -8.91
N LEU A 665 10.56 -28.10 -8.10
CA LEU A 665 9.76 -26.96 -8.56
C LEU A 665 10.68 -25.91 -9.24
N PRO A 666 10.16 -24.99 -10.08
CA PRO A 666 10.93 -23.88 -10.63
C PRO A 666 11.59 -23.02 -9.54
N SER A 667 12.76 -22.48 -9.87
CA SER A 667 13.58 -21.67 -8.96
C SER A 667 13.17 -20.19 -8.91
N SER A 668 12.40 -19.73 -9.90
CA SER A 668 11.87 -18.37 -10.03
C SER A 668 10.50 -18.41 -10.73
N ARG A 669 9.61 -17.46 -10.43
CA ARG A 669 8.36 -17.24 -11.18
C ARG A 669 8.57 -16.78 -12.62
N THR A 670 9.75 -16.21 -12.89
CA THR A 670 10.18 -15.75 -14.23
C THR A 670 10.99 -16.80 -14.99
N GLU A 671 11.15 -18.01 -14.44
CA GLU A 671 11.76 -19.14 -15.15
C GLU A 671 10.93 -19.50 -16.38
N ARG A 672 11.58 -19.74 -17.52
CA ARG A 672 10.95 -20.09 -18.79
C ARG A 672 11.31 -21.50 -19.21
N GLY A 673 10.40 -22.16 -19.92
CA GLY A 673 10.60 -23.48 -20.51
C GLY A 673 9.75 -24.57 -19.86
N PRO A 674 10.06 -25.85 -20.15
CA PRO A 674 9.11 -26.95 -19.94
C PRO A 674 8.79 -27.21 -18.46
N ARG A 675 9.70 -26.89 -17.52
CA ARG A 675 9.45 -27.00 -16.07
C ARG A 675 8.37 -26.02 -15.58
N MET A 676 8.45 -24.74 -15.98
CA MET A 676 7.44 -23.73 -15.63
C MET A 676 6.10 -24.05 -16.31
N ARG A 677 6.14 -24.36 -17.61
CA ARG A 677 4.98 -24.78 -18.41
C ARG A 677 4.21 -25.92 -17.74
N ASP A 678 4.92 -26.94 -17.26
CA ASP A 678 4.31 -28.11 -16.64
C ASP A 678 3.87 -27.85 -15.19
N LEU A 679 4.52 -26.94 -14.44
CA LEU A 679 4.00 -26.45 -13.17
C LEU A 679 2.65 -25.74 -13.35
N GLN A 680 2.55 -24.85 -14.32
CA GLN A 680 1.30 -24.16 -14.67
C GLN A 680 0.20 -25.16 -15.09
N ARG A 681 0.52 -26.17 -15.91
CA ARG A 681 -0.43 -27.26 -16.24
C ARG A 681 -0.88 -28.05 -15.01
N PHE A 682 0.03 -28.26 -14.06
CA PHE A 682 -0.28 -28.89 -12.79
C PHE A 682 -1.20 -28.02 -11.91
N PHE A 683 -1.01 -26.70 -11.86
CA PHE A 683 -1.91 -25.77 -11.15
C PHE A 683 -3.33 -25.79 -11.74
N VAL A 684 -3.47 -25.61 -13.05
CA VAL A 684 -4.75 -25.77 -13.77
C VAL A 684 -5.38 -27.14 -13.48
N SER A 685 -4.59 -28.21 -13.41
CA SER A 685 -5.07 -29.56 -13.10
C SER A 685 -5.56 -29.72 -11.65
N LEU A 686 -4.90 -29.09 -10.67
CA LEU A 686 -5.34 -29.06 -9.28
C LEU A 686 -6.64 -28.26 -9.14
N GLU A 687 -6.70 -27.09 -9.76
CA GLU A 687 -7.85 -26.20 -9.70
C GLU A 687 -9.08 -26.83 -10.35
N ALA A 688 -8.93 -27.47 -11.53
CA ALA A 688 -10.01 -28.19 -12.18
C ALA A 688 -10.55 -29.36 -11.33
N ASP A 689 -9.67 -30.11 -10.66
CA ASP A 689 -10.05 -31.23 -9.78
C ASP A 689 -10.76 -30.72 -8.51
N THR A 690 -10.20 -29.71 -7.84
CA THR A 690 -10.82 -29.06 -6.68
C THR A 690 -12.19 -28.48 -7.03
N LEU A 691 -12.33 -27.78 -8.15
CA LEU A 691 -13.58 -27.22 -8.64
C LEU A 691 -14.63 -28.32 -8.90
N ALA A 692 -14.26 -29.39 -9.59
CA ALA A 692 -15.16 -30.50 -9.89
C ALA A 692 -15.65 -31.19 -8.60
N TRP A 693 -14.73 -31.44 -7.66
CA TRP A 693 -15.03 -32.03 -6.36
C TRP A 693 -15.95 -31.12 -5.52
N MET A 694 -15.61 -29.83 -5.36
CA MET A 694 -16.41 -28.86 -4.61
C MET A 694 -17.84 -28.72 -5.15
N LYS A 695 -18.00 -28.66 -6.48
CA LYS A 695 -19.32 -28.65 -7.13
C LYS A 695 -20.14 -29.90 -6.81
N ALA A 696 -19.51 -31.08 -6.82
CA ALA A 696 -20.19 -32.33 -6.48
C ALA A 696 -20.62 -32.38 -5.00
N GLU A 697 -19.80 -31.88 -4.07
CA GLU A 697 -20.14 -31.87 -2.64
C GLU A 697 -21.30 -30.91 -2.31
N ILE A 698 -21.32 -29.69 -2.83
CA ILE A 698 -22.43 -28.76 -2.54
C ILE A 698 -23.74 -29.18 -3.21
N ALA A 699 -23.67 -29.88 -4.34
CA ALA A 699 -24.85 -30.49 -4.95
C ALA A 699 -25.45 -31.59 -4.05
N LYS A 700 -24.62 -32.39 -3.37
CA LYS A 700 -25.08 -33.35 -2.33
C LYS A 700 -25.70 -32.65 -1.10
N LEU A 701 -25.28 -31.41 -0.81
CA LEU A 701 -25.89 -30.55 0.22
C LEU A 701 -27.14 -29.79 -0.28
N GLY A 702 -27.64 -30.10 -1.49
CA GLY A 702 -28.87 -29.54 -2.05
C GLY A 702 -28.70 -28.23 -2.84
N TYR A 703 -27.48 -27.80 -3.14
CA TYR A 703 -27.25 -26.60 -3.96
C TYR A 703 -27.29 -26.89 -5.47
N GLY A 704 -28.30 -26.38 -6.15
CA GLY A 704 -28.44 -26.44 -7.62
C GLY A 704 -28.21 -25.12 -8.36
N GLY A 705 -27.60 -24.12 -7.72
CA GLY A 705 -27.41 -22.78 -8.29
C GLY A 705 -26.06 -22.55 -8.97
N LEU A 706 -25.73 -21.28 -9.23
CA LEU A 706 -24.49 -20.87 -9.89
C LEU A 706 -23.30 -20.90 -8.92
N VAL A 707 -22.13 -21.29 -9.43
CA VAL A 707 -20.87 -21.24 -8.70
C VAL A 707 -19.82 -20.42 -9.43
N THR A 708 -18.86 -19.89 -8.69
CA THR A 708 -17.62 -19.35 -9.22
C THR A 708 -16.44 -19.68 -8.29
N ALA A 709 -15.21 -19.50 -8.76
CA ALA A 709 -13.97 -19.61 -8.02
C ALA A 709 -12.89 -18.76 -8.72
N TYR A 710 -11.67 -18.75 -8.18
CA TYR A 710 -10.49 -18.17 -8.87
C TYR A 710 -10.67 -16.69 -9.24
N ASN A 711 -11.33 -15.94 -8.36
CA ASN A 711 -11.73 -14.54 -8.54
C ASN A 711 -10.58 -13.54 -8.40
N ASN A 712 -9.34 -13.95 -8.69
CA ASN A 712 -8.13 -13.21 -8.36
C ASN A 712 -7.00 -13.56 -9.34
N TRP A 713 -6.03 -12.66 -9.49
CA TRP A 713 -4.84 -12.84 -10.35
C TRP A 713 -5.12 -12.85 -11.86
N PHE A 714 -4.19 -12.28 -12.63
CA PHE A 714 -4.40 -11.90 -14.04
C PHE A 714 -3.48 -12.63 -15.05
N THR A 715 -2.85 -13.73 -14.63
CA THR A 715 -2.00 -14.55 -15.51
C THR A 715 -2.82 -15.36 -16.49
N THR A 716 -2.27 -15.58 -17.69
CA THR A 716 -2.95 -16.36 -18.74
C THR A 716 -3.21 -17.82 -18.34
N GLU A 717 -2.42 -18.38 -17.41
CA GLU A 717 -2.65 -19.70 -16.81
C GLU A 717 -4.00 -19.76 -16.07
N THR A 718 -4.28 -18.82 -15.17
CA THR A 718 -5.55 -18.77 -14.42
C THR A 718 -6.80 -18.61 -15.31
N ASP A 719 -6.65 -18.09 -16.53
CA ASP A 719 -7.75 -18.01 -17.49
C ASP A 719 -8.16 -19.38 -18.06
N VAL A 720 -7.25 -20.36 -18.06
CA VAL A 720 -7.56 -21.76 -18.37
C VAL A 720 -8.38 -22.37 -17.23
N SER A 721 -7.98 -22.16 -15.98
CA SER A 721 -8.71 -22.65 -14.79
C SER A 721 -10.16 -22.17 -14.72
N ARG A 722 -10.42 -20.94 -15.21
CA ARG A 722 -11.77 -20.35 -15.28
C ARG A 722 -12.65 -20.93 -16.40
N ILE A 723 -12.15 -21.74 -17.33
CA ILE A 723 -12.95 -22.30 -18.46
C ILE A 723 -14.12 -23.16 -17.96
N GLY A 724 -13.91 -23.93 -16.89
CA GLY A 724 -14.91 -24.84 -16.31
C GLY A 724 -15.99 -24.18 -15.45
N LEU A 725 -15.90 -22.86 -15.23
CA LEU A 725 -16.85 -22.13 -14.39
C LEU A 725 -18.11 -21.73 -15.18
N PRO A 726 -19.32 -21.85 -14.58
CA PRO A 726 -20.56 -21.38 -15.20
C PRO A 726 -20.71 -19.85 -15.14
N VAL A 727 -20.07 -19.19 -14.17
CA VAL A 727 -19.93 -17.74 -14.02
C VAL A 727 -18.45 -17.44 -13.87
N VAL A 728 -17.93 -16.41 -14.54
CA VAL A 728 -16.57 -15.94 -14.32
C VAL A 728 -16.63 -14.75 -13.37
N SER A 729 -15.80 -14.75 -12.33
CA SER A 729 -15.69 -13.63 -11.40
C SER A 729 -14.26 -13.16 -11.21
N MET A 730 -14.07 -11.90 -10.83
CA MET A 730 -12.76 -11.27 -10.63
C MET A 730 -12.78 -10.19 -9.53
N ASN A 731 -11.61 -9.96 -8.93
CA ASN A 731 -11.26 -8.90 -8.00
C ASN A 731 -10.18 -8.01 -8.65
N ALA A 732 -10.23 -6.69 -8.45
CA ALA A 732 -9.11 -5.79 -8.78
C ALA A 732 -9.17 -4.47 -7.99
N TYR A 733 -8.04 -4.08 -7.41
CA TYR A 733 -7.89 -2.82 -6.69
C TYR A 733 -6.96 -1.86 -7.44
N PHE A 734 -7.23 -0.56 -7.37
CA PHE A 734 -6.28 0.47 -7.70
C PHE A 734 -5.69 1.06 -6.43
N ASP A 735 -4.36 1.20 -6.39
CA ASP A 735 -3.62 1.65 -5.21
C ASP A 735 -3.92 0.76 -3.97
N GLU A 736 -3.74 -0.56 -4.14
CA GLU A 736 -3.96 -1.58 -3.11
C GLU A 736 -3.04 -1.40 -1.88
N VAL A 737 -3.58 -1.64 -0.69
CA VAL A 737 -2.94 -1.31 0.59
C VAL A 737 -2.82 -2.57 1.47
N PRO A 738 -1.61 -3.02 1.85
CA PRO A 738 -1.42 -4.33 2.50
C PRO A 738 -1.63 -4.36 4.01
N SER A 739 -1.72 -3.21 4.70
CA SER A 739 -1.96 -3.13 6.15
C SER A 739 -2.66 -1.81 6.52
N LEU A 740 -3.11 -1.69 7.78
CA LEU A 740 -3.58 -0.47 8.41
C LEU A 740 -2.54 0.13 9.38
N ASP A 741 -1.33 -0.42 9.43
CA ASP A 741 -0.26 0.03 10.33
C ASP A 741 0.36 1.38 9.92
N PRO A 742 0.92 2.16 10.87
CA PRO A 742 1.74 3.33 10.56
C PRO A 742 2.91 2.99 9.62
N GLY A 743 3.18 3.86 8.65
CA GLY A 743 4.16 3.64 7.59
C GLY A 743 3.59 2.97 6.33
N THR A 744 2.31 2.57 6.34
CA THR A 744 1.57 2.08 5.16
C THR A 744 1.56 3.11 4.04
N THR A 745 1.64 2.64 2.78
CA THR A 745 1.86 3.50 1.61
C THR A 745 0.82 3.36 0.50
N ILE A 746 0.69 4.41 -0.31
CA ILE A 746 -0.19 4.52 -1.48
C ILE A 746 0.51 5.41 -2.54
N THR A 747 0.27 5.23 -3.85
CA THR A 747 1.09 5.93 -4.88
C THR A 747 0.70 7.39 -5.08
N GLN A 748 -0.58 7.72 -4.81
CA GLN A 748 -1.22 9.01 -5.10
C GLN A 748 -1.28 9.37 -6.60
N GLN A 749 -1.29 8.35 -7.48
CA GLN A 749 -1.47 8.49 -8.92
C GLN A 749 -2.95 8.44 -9.34
N SER A 750 -3.26 8.88 -10.56
CA SER A 750 -4.58 8.71 -11.17
C SER A 750 -4.65 7.35 -11.86
N SER A 751 -5.80 6.69 -11.80
CA SER A 751 -5.99 5.44 -12.58
C SER A 751 -5.94 5.69 -14.08
N LEU A 752 -6.10 6.95 -14.52
CA LEU A 752 -6.00 7.33 -15.92
C LEU A 752 -4.54 7.41 -16.39
N ASP A 753 -3.55 7.59 -15.50
CA ASP A 753 -2.13 7.55 -15.85
C ASP A 753 -1.74 6.19 -16.46
N THR A 754 -2.36 5.09 -15.98
CA THR A 754 -2.17 3.70 -16.45
C THR A 754 -3.24 3.23 -17.44
N ARG A 755 -4.08 4.15 -17.95
CA ARG A 755 -5.23 3.85 -18.84
C ARG A 755 -6.23 2.87 -18.18
N ALA A 756 -6.50 3.07 -16.90
CA ALA A 756 -7.33 2.23 -16.04
C ALA A 756 -6.92 0.74 -16.11
N ASP A 757 -5.64 0.44 -15.92
CA ASP A 757 -5.07 -0.92 -15.95
C ASP A 757 -5.80 -1.92 -15.05
N TYR A 758 -6.09 -1.56 -13.79
CA TYR A 758 -6.85 -2.39 -12.85
C TYR A 758 -8.19 -2.87 -13.45
N LEU A 759 -8.86 -1.99 -14.19
CA LEU A 759 -10.12 -2.28 -14.87
C LEU A 759 -9.88 -3.07 -16.16
N ARG A 760 -8.88 -2.72 -16.98
CA ARG A 760 -8.53 -3.45 -18.21
C ARG A 760 -8.21 -4.91 -17.91
N GLU A 761 -7.59 -5.20 -16.78
CA GLU A 761 -7.32 -6.57 -16.33
C GLU A 761 -8.62 -7.35 -16.02
N LEU A 762 -9.59 -6.73 -15.36
CA LEU A 762 -10.94 -7.31 -15.18
C LEU A 762 -11.61 -7.59 -16.53
N ILE A 763 -11.62 -6.61 -17.45
CA ILE A 763 -12.22 -6.73 -18.78
C ILE A 763 -11.56 -7.88 -19.55
N ALA A 764 -10.24 -8.02 -19.46
CA ALA A 764 -9.47 -9.04 -20.15
C ALA A 764 -9.77 -10.48 -19.71
N ARG A 765 -10.26 -10.70 -18.48
CA ARG A 765 -10.66 -12.04 -17.99
C ARG A 765 -12.12 -12.42 -18.26
N ARG A 766 -12.96 -11.48 -18.70
CA ARG A 766 -14.35 -11.77 -19.09
C ARG A 766 -14.37 -12.81 -20.20
N ARG A 767 -15.27 -13.80 -20.12
CA ARG A 767 -15.48 -14.81 -21.17
C ARG A 767 -16.83 -14.62 -21.86
N TYR A 768 -16.85 -14.52 -23.18
CA TYR A 768 -18.12 -14.45 -23.92
C TYR A 768 -18.93 -15.74 -23.76
N GLY A 769 -20.26 -15.62 -23.70
CA GLY A 769 -21.17 -16.74 -23.42
C GLY A 769 -21.18 -17.19 -21.95
N ARG A 770 -20.55 -16.44 -21.04
CA ARG A 770 -20.61 -16.64 -19.59
C ARG A 770 -20.96 -15.32 -18.88
N PRO A 771 -21.79 -15.36 -17.82
CA PRO A 771 -21.99 -14.19 -16.99
C PRO A 771 -20.69 -13.75 -16.32
N PHE A 772 -20.54 -12.45 -16.10
CA PHE A 772 -19.33 -11.87 -15.50
C PHE A 772 -19.65 -11.03 -14.26
N VAL A 773 -18.99 -11.34 -13.15
CA VAL A 773 -19.27 -10.79 -11.82
C VAL A 773 -17.98 -10.24 -11.20
N VAL A 774 -17.88 -8.93 -11.02
CA VAL A 774 -16.79 -8.34 -10.22
C VAL A 774 -17.15 -8.47 -8.76
N THR A 775 -16.50 -9.39 -8.06
CA THR A 775 -16.74 -9.69 -6.64
C THR A 775 -16.13 -8.66 -5.70
N GLU A 776 -15.10 -7.94 -6.16
CA GLU A 776 -14.42 -6.85 -5.44
C GLU A 776 -13.79 -5.85 -6.43
N TYR A 777 -14.05 -4.55 -6.24
CA TYR A 777 -13.19 -3.49 -6.78
C TYR A 777 -13.20 -2.27 -5.87
N ASP A 778 -12.11 -1.49 -5.84
CA ASP A 778 -12.11 -0.13 -5.32
C ASP A 778 -10.87 0.67 -5.79
N HIS A 779 -10.90 1.99 -5.59
CA HIS A 779 -9.71 2.83 -5.46
C HIS A 779 -9.59 3.19 -3.99
N LEU A 780 -8.54 2.72 -3.30
CA LEU A 780 -8.55 2.78 -1.84
C LEU A 780 -8.37 4.21 -1.29
N PHE A 781 -9.06 4.49 -0.19
CA PHE A 781 -8.72 5.60 0.68
C PHE A 781 -7.27 5.40 1.18
N TRP A 782 -6.37 6.37 1.11
CA TRP A 782 -6.55 7.81 0.95
C TRP A 782 -6.01 8.37 -0.38
N ASN A 783 -6.08 7.59 -1.46
CA ASN A 783 -5.75 8.09 -2.80
C ASN A 783 -6.69 9.28 -3.15
N GLN A 784 -6.09 10.40 -3.56
CA GLN A 784 -6.80 11.66 -3.87
C GLN A 784 -7.61 11.60 -5.18
N PHE A 785 -7.41 10.58 -6.01
CA PHE A 785 -8.11 10.32 -7.27
C PHE A 785 -9.23 9.29 -7.14
N ARG A 786 -9.47 8.68 -5.95
CA ARG A 786 -10.47 7.61 -5.74
C ARG A 786 -11.92 7.93 -6.15
N ARG A 787 -12.25 9.20 -6.38
CA ARG A 787 -13.48 9.64 -7.06
C ARG A 787 -13.64 9.03 -8.48
N GLU A 788 -12.54 8.68 -9.14
CA GLU A 788 -12.52 8.01 -10.44
C GLU A 788 -13.20 6.64 -10.40
N ALA A 789 -13.09 5.88 -9.29
CA ALA A 789 -13.76 4.58 -9.12
C ALA A 789 -15.29 4.66 -9.34
N GLY A 790 -15.91 5.75 -8.87
CA GLY A 790 -17.35 5.99 -8.99
C GLY A 790 -17.83 6.33 -10.40
N LEU A 791 -16.90 6.60 -11.33
CA LEU A 791 -17.20 6.89 -12.73
C LEU A 791 -16.71 5.77 -13.65
N VAL A 792 -15.42 5.45 -13.57
CA VAL A 792 -14.72 4.52 -14.46
C VAL A 792 -15.26 3.09 -14.28
N GLY A 793 -15.35 2.61 -13.04
CA GLY A 793 -15.87 1.27 -12.73
C GLY A 793 -17.26 0.99 -13.29
N PRO A 794 -18.32 1.72 -12.85
CA PRO A 794 -19.68 1.44 -13.29
C PRO A 794 -19.94 1.75 -14.77
N ALA A 795 -19.30 2.78 -15.35
CA ALA A 795 -19.47 3.08 -16.77
C ALA A 795 -18.92 1.95 -17.66
N TYR A 796 -17.71 1.45 -17.38
CA TYR A 796 -17.16 0.35 -18.16
C TYR A 796 -17.84 -0.99 -17.86
N ALA A 797 -18.30 -1.24 -16.63
CA ALA A 797 -19.13 -2.39 -16.33
C ALA A 797 -20.42 -2.43 -17.17
N ALA A 798 -21.04 -1.26 -17.40
CA ALA A 798 -22.19 -1.12 -18.28
C ALA A 798 -21.82 -1.33 -19.76
N LEU A 799 -20.76 -0.67 -20.25
CA LEU A 799 -20.24 -0.81 -21.62
C LEU A 799 -19.95 -2.27 -21.98
N GLN A 800 -19.28 -2.99 -21.09
CA GLN A 800 -18.88 -4.39 -21.26
C GLN A 800 -20.04 -5.37 -21.09
N GLY A 801 -21.14 -4.93 -20.46
CA GLY A 801 -22.30 -5.76 -20.19
C GLY A 801 -22.10 -6.74 -19.04
N TRP A 802 -21.34 -6.37 -18.01
CA TRP A 802 -21.15 -7.18 -16.79
C TRP A 802 -22.46 -7.37 -16.00
N ASP A 803 -22.58 -8.48 -15.29
CA ASP A 803 -23.82 -8.86 -14.60
C ASP A 803 -23.86 -8.48 -13.13
N ALA A 804 -22.70 -8.36 -12.47
CA ALA A 804 -22.62 -7.77 -11.14
C ALA A 804 -21.32 -6.98 -10.92
N ILE A 805 -21.39 -5.92 -10.11
CA ILE A 805 -20.22 -5.21 -9.56
C ILE A 805 -20.40 -4.96 -8.06
N CYS A 806 -19.44 -5.43 -7.26
CA CYS A 806 -19.33 -5.21 -5.83
C CYS A 806 -18.18 -4.24 -5.55
N ARG A 807 -18.47 -2.99 -5.16
CA ARG A 807 -17.43 -2.13 -4.60
C ARG A 807 -17.07 -2.65 -3.22
N HIS A 808 -15.81 -2.98 -3.00
CA HIS A 808 -15.43 -3.71 -1.78
C HIS A 808 -15.34 -2.78 -0.56
N GLY A 809 -15.75 -3.30 0.58
CA GLY A 809 -15.47 -2.69 1.88
C GLY A 809 -16.16 -3.41 3.03
N SER A 810 -15.92 -2.90 4.25
CA SER A 810 -16.52 -3.34 5.52
C SER A 810 -18.01 -2.95 5.66
N GLY A 811 -18.81 -3.25 4.64
CA GLY A 811 -20.17 -2.74 4.44
C GLY A 811 -20.19 -1.55 3.48
N PRO A 812 -21.13 -1.47 2.52
CA PRO A 812 -21.23 -0.34 1.60
C PRO A 812 -21.89 0.90 2.22
N ILE A 813 -22.65 0.69 3.30
CA ILE A 813 -23.42 1.73 3.99
C ILE A 813 -23.22 1.61 5.51
N ASP A 814 -23.27 2.76 6.15
CA ASP A 814 -23.48 2.93 7.58
C ASP A 814 -24.66 3.89 7.76
N LEU A 815 -25.43 3.69 8.84
CA LEU A 815 -26.66 4.43 9.11
C LEU A 815 -26.41 5.75 9.88
N SER A 816 -25.20 5.92 10.41
CA SER A 816 -24.73 7.07 11.18
C SER A 816 -23.21 7.15 11.12
N PHE A 817 -22.62 8.34 11.26
CA PHE A 817 -21.19 8.50 11.54
C PHE A 817 -20.79 8.04 12.95
N ASP A 818 -21.75 7.93 13.87
CA ASP A 818 -21.51 7.41 15.22
C ASP A 818 -21.49 5.89 15.22
N GLN A 819 -20.28 5.34 15.08
CA GLN A 819 -20.02 3.91 15.09
C GLN A 819 -19.08 3.56 16.27
N PRO A 820 -19.41 2.55 17.10
CA PRO A 820 -18.58 2.19 18.26
C PRO A 820 -17.31 1.44 17.85
N TRP A 821 -17.29 0.83 16.66
CA TRP A 821 -16.29 -0.13 16.18
C TRP A 821 -14.97 0.54 15.77
N PRO A 822 -13.79 -0.03 16.12
CA PRO A 822 -12.48 0.55 15.80
C PRO A 822 -12.29 1.02 14.36
N HIS A 823 -12.60 0.17 13.37
CA HIS A 823 -12.46 0.46 11.94
C HIS A 823 -13.53 1.42 11.39
N LYS A 824 -14.43 1.94 12.24
CA LYS A 824 -15.46 2.91 11.88
C LYS A 824 -15.36 4.22 12.67
N ARG A 825 -14.29 4.42 13.44
CA ARG A 825 -13.96 5.70 14.14
C ARG A 825 -13.22 6.72 13.26
N ALA A 826 -12.86 6.32 12.04
CA ALA A 826 -12.21 7.09 10.99
C ALA A 826 -12.58 6.46 9.63
N MET A 827 -12.40 7.19 8.53
CA MET A 827 -12.28 6.59 7.20
C MET A 827 -10.98 5.79 7.12
N LEU A 828 -11.02 4.59 6.54
CA LEU A 828 -9.88 3.68 6.39
C LEU A 828 -9.91 3.03 5.00
N PRO A 829 -8.77 2.51 4.49
CA PRO A 829 -8.76 1.57 3.37
C PRO A 829 -9.79 0.44 3.58
N TYR A 830 -10.42 -0.03 2.51
CA TYR A 830 -11.48 -1.04 2.55
C TYR A 830 -12.71 -0.62 3.41
N GLY A 831 -12.97 0.69 3.54
CA GLY A 831 -14.13 1.27 4.22
C GLY A 831 -14.78 2.41 3.43
N ILE A 832 -15.77 2.09 2.59
CA ILE A 832 -16.44 3.07 1.70
C ILE A 832 -17.66 3.78 2.32
N SER A 833 -18.27 3.18 3.35
CA SER A 833 -19.55 3.61 3.94
C SER A 833 -19.54 4.99 4.59
N LEU A 834 -18.39 5.40 5.12
CA LEU A 834 -18.15 6.65 5.84
C LEU A 834 -17.49 7.73 4.97
N ASP A 835 -17.06 7.41 3.74
CA ASP A 835 -16.43 8.36 2.83
C ASP A 835 -17.48 9.05 1.94
N PRO A 836 -17.73 10.37 2.07
CA PRO A 836 -18.68 11.09 1.22
C PRO A 836 -18.34 11.00 -0.29
N VAL A 837 -17.07 10.82 -0.64
CA VAL A 837 -16.60 10.66 -2.03
C VAL A 837 -16.94 9.27 -2.55
N ALA A 838 -16.71 8.21 -1.77
CA ALA A 838 -17.06 6.85 -2.16
C ALA A 838 -18.59 6.65 -2.25
N ARG A 839 -19.35 7.18 -1.27
CA ARG A 839 -20.82 7.21 -1.28
C ARG A 839 -21.39 7.89 -2.51
N ALA A 840 -20.84 9.05 -2.90
CA ALA A 840 -21.21 9.74 -4.13
C ALA A 840 -20.93 8.90 -5.39
N GLY A 841 -19.85 8.12 -5.38
CA GLY A 841 -19.54 7.13 -6.40
C GLY A 841 -20.57 5.99 -6.48
N GLU A 842 -21.03 5.46 -5.35
CA GLU A 842 -22.08 4.41 -5.34
C GLU A 842 -23.44 4.94 -5.81
N THR A 843 -23.82 6.17 -5.42
CA THR A 843 -24.98 6.87 -5.99
C THR A 843 -24.87 6.97 -7.52
N LEU A 844 -23.68 7.29 -8.04
CA LEU A 844 -23.45 7.35 -9.49
C LEU A 844 -23.46 5.95 -10.14
N ALA A 845 -22.97 4.91 -9.47
CA ALA A 845 -23.03 3.52 -9.94
C ALA A 845 -24.50 3.01 -10.06
N ALA A 846 -25.38 3.40 -9.14
CA ALA A 846 -26.80 3.11 -9.21
C ALA A 846 -27.47 3.70 -10.49
N LEU A 847 -26.98 4.85 -10.96
CA LEU A 847 -27.48 5.53 -12.16
C LEU A 847 -26.83 4.94 -13.43
N LEU A 848 -25.50 5.02 -13.54
CA LEU A 848 -24.77 4.61 -14.75
C LEU A 848 -24.96 3.11 -15.06
N TYR A 849 -24.85 2.24 -14.06
CA TYR A 849 -24.83 0.79 -14.23
C TYR A 849 -26.17 0.11 -13.90
N ARG A 850 -26.72 0.33 -12.69
CA ARG A 850 -27.92 -0.41 -12.23
C ARG A 850 -29.19 0.03 -12.96
N ARG A 851 -29.42 1.34 -13.08
CA ARG A 851 -30.47 1.94 -13.93
C ARG A 851 -30.15 1.84 -15.42
N GLY A 852 -28.86 1.67 -15.75
CA GLY A 852 -28.38 1.40 -17.10
C GLY A 852 -28.42 2.61 -18.00
N ASP A 853 -27.97 3.77 -17.50
CA ASP A 853 -27.86 4.99 -18.32
C ASP A 853 -26.75 4.89 -19.36
N VAL A 854 -25.65 4.18 -19.04
CA VAL A 854 -24.61 3.85 -20.02
C VAL A 854 -25.03 2.60 -20.80
N ALA A 855 -25.01 2.71 -22.12
CA ALA A 855 -25.31 1.62 -23.03
C ALA A 855 -24.19 0.58 -23.08
N GLN A 856 -24.58 -0.69 -23.15
CA GLN A 856 -23.65 -1.74 -23.53
C GLN A 856 -23.22 -1.54 -24.99
N ALA A 857 -21.91 -1.66 -25.27
CA ALA A 857 -21.41 -1.57 -26.64
C ALA A 857 -22.04 -2.67 -27.52
N ARG A 858 -22.53 -2.28 -28.70
CA ARG A 858 -23.16 -3.19 -29.67
C ARG A 858 -22.11 -4.10 -30.33
N THR A 859 -20.98 -3.51 -30.70
CA THR A 859 -19.82 -4.24 -31.23
C THR A 859 -19.06 -4.94 -30.11
N GLY A 860 -18.03 -5.70 -30.48
CA GLY A 860 -17.09 -6.30 -29.55
C GLY A 860 -15.90 -6.92 -30.28
N VAL A 861 -14.89 -7.25 -29.50
CA VAL A 861 -13.70 -7.99 -29.92
C VAL A 861 -13.53 -9.16 -28.96
N ALA A 862 -13.10 -10.31 -29.48
CA ALA A 862 -12.80 -11.48 -28.69
C ALA A 862 -11.45 -12.11 -29.05
N LEU A 863 -10.72 -12.55 -28.03
CA LEU A 863 -9.52 -13.36 -28.17
C LEU A 863 -9.89 -14.86 -28.04
N PRO A 864 -9.62 -15.71 -29.04
CA PRO A 864 -9.69 -17.16 -28.85
C PRO A 864 -8.74 -17.57 -27.73
N PHE A 865 -9.27 -18.17 -26.67
CA PHE A 865 -8.49 -18.62 -25.51
C PHE A 865 -9.18 -19.83 -24.90
N GLN A 866 -8.72 -21.02 -25.30
CA GLN A 866 -9.47 -22.28 -25.17
C GLN A 866 -8.67 -23.37 -24.46
N SER A 867 -7.34 -23.25 -24.41
CA SER A 867 -6.47 -24.35 -24.00
C SER A 867 -5.14 -23.84 -23.44
N PHE A 868 -4.36 -24.75 -22.86
CA PHE A 868 -3.01 -24.44 -22.40
C PHE A 868 -2.05 -24.00 -23.54
N ALA A 869 -2.38 -24.27 -24.81
CA ALA A 869 -1.58 -23.80 -25.95
C ALA A 869 -1.66 -22.27 -26.15
N ASP A 870 -2.62 -21.61 -25.49
CA ASP A 870 -2.82 -20.15 -25.57
C ASP A 870 -2.14 -19.41 -24.39
N VAL A 871 -1.50 -20.14 -23.46
CA VAL A 871 -0.81 -19.64 -22.24
C VAL A 871 0.61 -19.15 -22.55
N THR A 872 1.05 -18.09 -21.87
CA THR A 872 2.41 -17.53 -21.97
C THR A 872 3.48 -18.41 -21.31
N GLU A 873 4.68 -18.49 -21.89
CA GLU A 873 5.78 -19.37 -21.42
C GLU A 873 6.37 -19.06 -20.03
N ASP A 874 6.10 -17.89 -19.45
CA ASP A 874 6.52 -17.54 -18.10
C ASP A 874 5.34 -17.56 -17.12
N GLY A 875 5.65 -17.84 -15.84
CA GLY A 875 4.67 -18.05 -14.77
C GLY A 875 3.77 -16.86 -14.48
N GLN A 876 4.17 -15.67 -14.95
CA GLN A 876 3.57 -14.38 -14.59
C GLN A 876 3.02 -13.62 -15.81
N GLY A 877 3.04 -14.24 -16.99
CA GLY A 877 2.66 -13.59 -18.24
C GLY A 877 1.17 -13.28 -18.32
N ARG A 878 0.89 -12.07 -18.79
CA ARG A 878 -0.45 -11.50 -18.97
C ARG A 878 -0.72 -11.20 -20.44
N LEU A 879 -1.93 -10.74 -20.76
CA LEU A 879 -2.25 -10.27 -22.11
C LEU A 879 -1.60 -8.89 -22.36
N PRO A 880 -1.10 -8.60 -23.57
CA PRO A 880 -0.47 -7.31 -23.87
C PRO A 880 -1.43 -6.12 -23.72
N ASP A 881 -0.93 -4.98 -23.26
CA ASP A 881 -1.71 -3.73 -23.11
C ASP A 881 -2.46 -3.35 -24.39
N ALA A 882 -1.79 -3.42 -25.55
CA ALA A 882 -2.36 -3.11 -26.85
C ALA A 882 -3.61 -3.95 -27.22
N MET A 883 -3.86 -5.05 -26.51
CA MET A 883 -5.06 -5.86 -26.65
C MET A 883 -6.10 -5.51 -25.57
N THR A 884 -5.70 -5.39 -24.30
CA THR A 884 -6.64 -5.10 -23.20
C THR A 884 -7.20 -3.67 -23.27
N GLU A 885 -6.47 -2.74 -23.89
CA GLU A 885 -6.92 -1.38 -24.21
C GLU A 885 -8.12 -1.34 -25.17
N LEU A 886 -8.37 -2.39 -25.97
CA LEU A 886 -9.58 -2.48 -26.80
C LEU A 886 -10.86 -2.51 -25.95
N GLY A 887 -10.76 -2.97 -24.70
CA GLY A 887 -11.82 -2.90 -23.70
C GLY A 887 -12.23 -1.48 -23.31
N LEU A 888 -11.42 -0.47 -23.61
CA LEU A 888 -11.78 0.95 -23.43
C LEU A 888 -12.64 1.48 -24.58
N LEU A 889 -12.63 0.84 -25.75
CA LEU A 889 -13.47 1.21 -26.89
C LEU A 889 -14.77 0.41 -26.94
N THR A 890 -14.69 -0.91 -26.85
CA THR A 890 -15.84 -1.80 -27.13
C THR A 890 -15.81 -3.01 -26.20
N ARG A 891 -16.79 -3.92 -26.31
CA ARG A 891 -16.80 -5.16 -25.53
C ARG A 891 -15.51 -5.93 -25.81
N PHE A 892 -14.81 -6.38 -24.78
CA PHE A 892 -13.64 -7.24 -24.90
C PHE A 892 -13.80 -8.50 -24.04
N GLY A 893 -12.98 -9.52 -24.31
CA GLY A 893 -12.94 -10.75 -23.53
C GLY A 893 -12.42 -11.96 -24.29
N LEU A 894 -12.38 -13.09 -23.59
CA LEU A 894 -11.93 -14.40 -24.05
C LEU A 894 -13.07 -15.20 -24.69
N LEU A 895 -12.72 -16.12 -25.59
CA LEU A 895 -13.68 -16.93 -26.34
C LEU A 895 -13.34 -18.43 -26.29
N SER A 896 -14.30 -19.24 -25.82
CA SER A 896 -14.24 -20.71 -25.77
C SER A 896 -15.06 -21.42 -26.85
N GLY A 897 -15.86 -20.70 -27.63
CA GLY A 897 -16.81 -21.28 -28.59
C GLY A 897 -17.11 -20.32 -29.75
N PRO A 898 -18.30 -20.36 -30.36
CA PRO A 898 -18.69 -19.37 -31.37
C PRO A 898 -18.78 -17.98 -30.76
N ALA A 899 -18.33 -16.96 -31.50
CA ALA A 899 -18.47 -15.57 -31.09
C ALA A 899 -19.95 -15.14 -31.15
N PRO A 900 -20.46 -14.37 -30.17
CA PRO A 900 -21.78 -13.76 -30.27
C PRO A 900 -21.86 -12.72 -31.39
N ASP A 901 -23.09 -12.38 -31.80
CA ASP A 901 -23.31 -11.37 -32.84
C ASP A 901 -22.66 -10.02 -32.51
N GLY A 902 -22.08 -9.40 -33.54
CA GLY A 902 -21.33 -8.15 -33.45
C GLY A 902 -19.96 -8.26 -32.80
N VAL A 903 -19.45 -9.47 -32.51
CA VAL A 903 -18.13 -9.68 -31.89
C VAL A 903 -17.11 -10.19 -32.91
N ALA A 904 -16.13 -9.35 -33.25
CA ALA A 904 -15.01 -9.71 -34.13
C ALA A 904 -13.99 -10.62 -33.40
N ILE A 905 -13.42 -11.59 -34.11
CA ILE A 905 -12.46 -12.55 -33.55
C ILE A 905 -11.03 -12.14 -33.93
N LEU A 906 -10.16 -11.95 -32.94
CA LEU A 906 -8.73 -11.70 -33.18
C LEU A 906 -8.00 -13.00 -33.60
N PRO A 907 -6.99 -12.93 -34.49
CA PRO A 907 -6.20 -14.09 -34.86
C PRO A 907 -5.41 -14.62 -33.65
N ARG A 908 -5.28 -15.94 -33.49
CA ARG A 908 -4.51 -16.55 -32.38
C ARG A 908 -3.06 -16.05 -32.28
N ARG A 909 -2.44 -15.60 -33.37
CA ARG A 909 -1.09 -14.99 -33.31
C ARG A 909 -1.03 -13.68 -32.49
N ALA A 910 -2.18 -13.05 -32.20
CA ALA A 910 -2.27 -11.84 -31.38
C ALA A 910 -1.89 -12.04 -29.89
N HIS A 911 -1.66 -13.28 -29.42
CA HIS A 911 -0.95 -13.50 -28.15
C HIS A 911 0.49 -12.92 -28.16
N THR A 912 1.04 -12.64 -29.34
CA THR A 912 2.31 -11.93 -29.53
C THR A 912 2.09 -10.46 -29.87
N ALA A 913 3.01 -9.58 -29.45
CA ALA A 913 2.92 -8.12 -29.62
C ALA A 913 3.17 -7.62 -31.07
N ALA A 914 2.74 -8.39 -32.08
CA ALA A 914 3.02 -8.13 -33.49
C ALA A 914 2.27 -6.90 -34.06
N ASP A 915 0.99 -6.74 -33.70
CA ASP A 915 0.18 -5.57 -34.11
C ASP A 915 0.08 -4.57 -32.95
N SER A 916 0.33 -3.29 -33.23
CA SER A 916 0.21 -2.20 -32.27
C SER A 916 -1.25 -1.90 -31.96
N PHE A 917 -1.51 -1.15 -30.88
CA PHE A 917 -2.86 -0.70 -30.57
C PHE A 917 -3.45 0.18 -31.70
N ALA A 918 -2.63 0.99 -32.38
CA ALA A 918 -3.08 1.80 -33.51
C ALA A 918 -3.60 0.94 -34.67
N ASP A 919 -2.87 -0.11 -35.06
CA ASP A 919 -3.27 -1.04 -36.12
C ASP A 919 -4.63 -1.70 -35.83
N ARG A 920 -4.88 -2.02 -34.54
CA ARG A 920 -6.13 -2.61 -34.06
C ARG A 920 -7.29 -1.61 -34.03
N VAL A 921 -7.06 -0.36 -33.66
CA VAL A 921 -8.08 0.70 -33.74
C VAL A 921 -8.44 1.00 -35.20
N ASP A 922 -7.47 1.00 -36.11
CA ASP A 922 -7.74 1.22 -37.53
C ASP A 922 -8.45 0.02 -38.18
N ALA A 923 -8.19 -1.21 -37.72
CA ALA A 923 -9.04 -2.36 -38.07
C ALA A 923 -10.48 -2.15 -37.56
N LEU A 924 -10.67 -1.76 -36.30
CA LEU A 924 -12.01 -1.46 -35.76
C LEU A 924 -12.75 -0.36 -36.52
N ARG A 925 -12.05 0.65 -37.07
CA ARG A 925 -12.65 1.67 -37.93
C ARG A 925 -13.06 1.11 -39.30
N ARG A 926 -12.19 0.33 -39.94
CA ARG A 926 -12.46 -0.29 -41.26
C ARG A 926 -13.63 -1.27 -41.19
N ASP A 927 -13.71 -2.06 -40.12
CA ASP A 927 -14.68 -3.15 -39.96
C ASP A 927 -16.00 -2.68 -39.32
N GLY A 928 -16.18 -1.37 -39.08
CA GLY A 928 -17.39 -0.81 -38.45
C GLY A 928 -17.53 -1.11 -36.95
N GLY A 929 -16.47 -1.59 -36.31
CA GLY A 929 -16.38 -1.82 -34.86
C GLY A 929 -16.50 -0.54 -34.03
N ILE A 930 -16.02 0.59 -34.56
CA ILE A 930 -16.21 1.96 -34.06
C ILE A 930 -16.44 2.92 -35.24
N GLU A 931 -17.10 4.06 -35.00
CA GLU A 931 -17.28 5.10 -36.03
C GLU A 931 -15.93 5.67 -36.53
N SER A 932 -15.84 6.03 -37.82
CA SER A 932 -14.62 6.61 -38.41
C SER A 932 -14.19 7.93 -37.77
N ASN A 933 -15.13 8.70 -37.21
CA ASN A 933 -14.91 9.94 -36.48
C ASN A 933 -14.73 9.74 -34.95
N ASN A 934 -14.66 8.49 -34.47
CA ASN A 934 -14.37 8.18 -33.06
C ASN A 934 -13.01 8.76 -32.66
N ALA A 935 -12.99 9.50 -31.55
CA ALA A 935 -11.84 10.31 -31.13
C ALA A 935 -10.65 9.51 -30.54
N THR A 936 -10.69 8.16 -30.56
CA THR A 936 -9.58 7.36 -30.02
C THR A 936 -8.29 7.61 -30.77
N SER A 937 -7.24 7.97 -30.03
CA SER A 937 -5.92 8.29 -30.53
C SER A 937 -4.89 8.01 -29.44
N ALA A 938 -4.07 6.99 -29.68
CA ALA A 938 -3.05 6.53 -28.74
C ALA A 938 -1.98 7.60 -28.46
N SER A 939 -1.59 8.35 -29.49
CA SER A 939 -0.56 9.40 -29.41
C SER A 939 -1.02 10.61 -28.59
N SER A 940 -2.32 10.90 -28.54
CA SER A 940 -2.90 11.93 -27.69
C SER A 940 -3.48 11.40 -26.37
N GLY A 941 -3.34 10.10 -26.08
CA GLY A 941 -3.87 9.50 -24.84
C GLY A 941 -5.41 9.54 -24.72
N VAL A 942 -6.13 9.62 -25.85
CA VAL A 942 -7.60 9.71 -25.87
C VAL A 942 -8.18 8.35 -26.25
N PHE A 943 -9.16 7.87 -25.48
CA PHE A 943 -9.89 6.64 -25.71
C PHE A 943 -11.38 6.94 -25.66
N GLU A 944 -12.12 6.65 -26.74
CA GLU A 944 -13.56 6.89 -26.84
C GLU A 944 -14.30 5.59 -27.15
N SER A 945 -15.31 5.28 -26.35
CA SER A 945 -16.18 4.12 -26.53
C SER A 945 -16.89 4.12 -27.89
N ALA A 946 -17.27 2.93 -28.39
CA ALA A 946 -17.95 2.75 -29.66
C ALA A 946 -19.30 3.49 -29.72
N GLY A 947 -20.02 3.57 -28.61
CA GLY A 947 -21.24 4.38 -28.46
C GLY A 947 -20.99 5.86 -28.16
N ARG A 948 -19.73 6.27 -28.02
CA ARG A 948 -19.25 7.65 -27.76
C ARG A 948 -19.74 8.28 -26.44
N GLU A 949 -20.36 7.48 -25.58
CA GLU A 949 -20.83 7.89 -24.25
C GLU A 949 -19.66 8.06 -23.28
N ILE A 950 -18.71 7.13 -23.25
CA ILE A 950 -17.50 7.18 -22.41
C ILE A 950 -16.33 7.73 -23.24
N ARG A 951 -15.59 8.68 -22.68
CA ARG A 951 -14.25 9.07 -23.18
C ARG A 951 -13.27 9.25 -22.01
N LEU A 952 -12.06 8.70 -22.16
CA LEU A 952 -10.90 8.96 -21.31
C LEU A 952 -9.90 9.85 -22.06
N ASP A 953 -9.25 10.74 -21.33
CA ASP A 953 -8.11 11.54 -21.74
C ASP A 953 -7.06 11.42 -20.63
N THR A 954 -6.00 10.65 -20.91
CA THR A 954 -4.97 10.33 -19.93
C THR A 954 -3.99 11.48 -19.72
N GLN A 955 -3.82 12.37 -20.71
CA GLN A 955 -2.91 13.51 -20.63
C GLN A 955 -3.48 14.59 -19.68
N ASN A 956 -4.78 14.83 -19.76
CA ASN A 956 -5.49 15.79 -18.89
C ASN A 956 -6.07 15.15 -17.60
N ARG A 957 -5.90 13.83 -17.42
CA ARG A 957 -6.52 13.03 -16.34
C ARG A 957 -8.01 13.33 -16.22
N LEU A 958 -8.71 13.22 -17.35
CA LEU A 958 -10.14 13.48 -17.50
C LEU A 958 -10.85 12.21 -17.99
N ALA A 959 -11.76 11.69 -17.17
CA ALA A 959 -12.75 10.71 -17.57
C ALA A 959 -14.10 11.41 -17.70
N ARG A 960 -14.85 11.14 -18.77
CA ARG A 960 -16.20 11.68 -18.97
C ARG A 960 -17.18 10.63 -19.46
N VAL A 961 -18.44 10.79 -19.04
CA VAL A 961 -19.60 10.03 -19.49
C VAL A 961 -20.66 11.01 -19.95
N VAL A 962 -21.23 10.79 -21.13
CA VAL A 962 -22.31 11.61 -21.71
C VAL A 962 -23.37 10.66 -22.27
N THR A 963 -24.49 10.54 -21.55
CA THR A 963 -25.66 9.74 -21.95
C THR A 963 -26.89 10.65 -22.00
N PRO A 964 -28.04 10.21 -22.57
CA PRO A 964 -29.25 11.04 -22.60
C PRO A 964 -29.76 11.46 -21.22
N ARG A 965 -29.63 10.60 -20.19
CA ARG A 965 -30.17 10.85 -18.83
C ARG A 965 -29.13 11.31 -17.81
N THR A 966 -27.85 10.96 -18.01
CA THR A 966 -26.77 11.25 -17.06
C THR A 966 -25.50 11.66 -17.78
N VAL A 967 -24.90 12.77 -17.32
CA VAL A 967 -23.59 13.23 -17.77
C VAL A 967 -22.68 13.42 -16.57
N ALA A 968 -21.40 13.09 -16.70
CA ALA A 968 -20.44 13.13 -15.61
C ALA A 968 -19.01 13.36 -16.12
N ALA A 969 -18.17 13.99 -15.30
CA ALA A 969 -16.73 14.06 -15.51
C ALA A 969 -15.98 13.94 -14.18
N SER A 970 -14.92 13.13 -14.15
CA SER A 970 -13.89 13.13 -13.11
C SER A 970 -12.61 13.70 -13.68
N TYR A 971 -12.04 14.70 -13.00
CA TYR A 971 -10.86 15.42 -13.49
C TYR A 971 -9.84 15.71 -12.39
N ALA A 972 -8.57 15.81 -12.79
CA ALA A 972 -7.50 16.45 -12.00
C ALA A 972 -7.61 17.98 -12.09
N ALA A 973 -7.76 18.50 -13.30
CA ALA A 973 -8.09 19.89 -13.61
C ALA A 973 -9.07 19.90 -14.78
N ALA A 974 -10.13 20.70 -14.70
CA ALA A 974 -11.11 20.78 -15.78
C ALA A 974 -10.57 21.68 -16.91
N PRO A 975 -10.50 21.21 -18.17
CA PRO A 975 -10.22 22.07 -19.32
C PRO A 975 -11.46 22.93 -19.62
N VAL A 976 -11.61 24.04 -18.90
CA VAL A 976 -12.81 24.89 -18.97
C VAL A 976 -12.78 25.86 -20.17
N PRO A 977 -13.92 26.07 -20.87
CA PRO A 977 -15.21 25.43 -20.65
C PRO A 977 -15.24 23.96 -21.14
N LEU A 978 -15.67 23.04 -20.28
CA LEU A 978 -15.80 21.61 -20.59
C LEU A 978 -17.25 21.27 -20.93
N GLN A 979 -17.52 20.93 -22.19
CA GLN A 979 -18.85 20.52 -22.66
C GLN A 979 -19.10 19.01 -22.45
N LEU A 980 -20.25 18.69 -21.84
CA LEU A 980 -20.71 17.35 -21.48
C LEU A 980 -22.19 17.18 -21.91
N GLY A 981 -22.46 17.22 -23.22
CA GLY A 981 -23.83 17.20 -23.74
C GLY A 981 -24.59 18.49 -23.35
N PRO A 982 -25.75 18.43 -22.67
CA PRO A 982 -26.48 19.62 -22.22
C PRO A 982 -25.84 20.34 -21.01
N LEU A 983 -24.85 19.73 -20.35
CA LEU A 983 -24.11 20.35 -19.25
C LEU A 983 -22.79 20.96 -19.75
N THR A 984 -22.47 22.17 -19.32
CA THR A 984 -21.15 22.79 -19.44
C THR A 984 -20.58 23.06 -18.05
N ILE A 985 -19.31 22.72 -17.82
CA ILE A 985 -18.53 23.22 -16.68
C ILE A 985 -17.77 24.44 -17.18
N GLU A 986 -18.21 25.64 -16.78
CA GLU A 986 -17.67 26.93 -17.25
C GLU A 986 -16.46 27.38 -16.42
N ALA A 987 -16.42 27.01 -15.14
CA ALA A 987 -15.29 27.22 -14.24
C ALA A 987 -15.26 26.12 -13.17
N ALA A 988 -14.07 25.77 -12.69
CA ALA A 988 -13.88 24.90 -11.53
C ALA A 988 -12.61 25.32 -10.76
N SER A 989 -12.66 25.35 -9.42
CA SER A 989 -11.53 25.80 -8.61
C SER A 989 -10.45 24.72 -8.37
N GLY A 990 -10.74 23.45 -8.64
CA GLY A 990 -9.85 22.34 -8.35
C GLY A 990 -10.43 20.96 -8.72
N PRO A 991 -9.76 19.86 -8.34
CA PRO A 991 -10.10 18.51 -8.76
C PRO A 991 -11.47 18.05 -8.22
N ALA A 992 -12.28 17.44 -9.08
CA ALA A 992 -13.59 16.91 -8.69
C ALA A 992 -14.12 15.81 -9.62
N LEU A 993 -15.17 15.13 -9.15
CA LEU A 993 -16.17 14.40 -9.91
C LEU A 993 -17.42 15.26 -9.89
N LEU A 994 -17.88 15.70 -11.07
CA LEU A 994 -19.12 16.45 -11.24
C LEU A 994 -20.04 15.67 -12.17
N ALA A 995 -21.27 15.40 -11.73
CA ALA A 995 -22.30 14.73 -12.53
C ALA A 995 -23.66 15.40 -12.42
N ALA A 996 -24.47 15.28 -13.46
CA ALA A 996 -25.87 15.68 -13.51
C ALA A 996 -26.73 14.53 -14.06
N SER A 997 -27.84 14.21 -13.38
CA SER A 997 -28.68 13.06 -13.70
C SER A 997 -30.16 13.38 -13.56
N ALA A 998 -30.95 13.09 -14.59
CA ALA A 998 -32.40 13.21 -14.56
C ALA A 998 -33.01 12.16 -13.60
N LEU A 999 -33.96 12.59 -12.76
CA LEU A 999 -34.69 11.74 -11.81
C LEU A 999 -36.15 11.46 -12.23
N ASP A 1000 -36.66 12.16 -13.24
CA ASP A 1000 -38.05 12.06 -13.72
C ASP A 1000 -38.21 11.16 -14.97
N GLY A 1001 -37.19 10.36 -15.28
CA GLY A 1001 -37.18 9.40 -16.39
C GLY A 1001 -36.98 10.00 -17.79
N ARG A 1002 -36.81 11.33 -17.90
CA ARG A 1002 -36.60 12.06 -19.16
C ARG A 1002 -35.12 12.20 -19.50
N ASP A 1003 -34.84 12.59 -20.74
CA ASP A 1003 -33.53 13.09 -21.12
C ASP A 1003 -33.19 14.36 -20.33
N LEU A 1004 -31.90 14.54 -20.01
CA LEU A 1004 -31.41 15.57 -19.09
C LEU A 1004 -31.79 17.00 -19.52
N ALA A 1005 -31.81 17.29 -20.82
CA ALA A 1005 -32.23 18.58 -21.36
C ALA A 1005 -33.74 18.87 -21.19
N ARG A 1006 -34.57 17.83 -21.02
CA ARG A 1006 -36.04 17.88 -20.87
C ARG A 1006 -36.53 17.56 -19.45
N SER A 1007 -35.60 17.15 -18.58
CA SER A 1007 -35.88 16.82 -17.20
C SER A 1007 -36.31 18.06 -16.43
N ARG A 1008 -37.20 17.88 -15.47
CA ARG A 1008 -37.64 18.90 -14.50
C ARG A 1008 -37.10 18.64 -13.09
N ARG A 1009 -36.32 17.57 -12.90
CA ARG A 1009 -35.78 17.15 -11.60
C ARG A 1009 -34.42 16.49 -11.81
N VAL A 1010 -33.34 17.21 -11.52
CA VAL A 1010 -31.97 16.82 -11.80
C VAL A 1010 -31.19 16.71 -10.50
N LEU A 1011 -30.66 15.52 -10.22
CA LEU A 1011 -29.65 15.31 -9.17
C LEU A 1011 -28.30 15.77 -9.70
N LEU A 1012 -27.60 16.59 -8.92
CA LEU A 1012 -26.21 16.95 -9.15
C LEU A 1012 -25.34 16.28 -8.09
N ILE A 1013 -24.23 15.68 -8.52
CA ILE A 1013 -23.20 15.11 -7.66
C ILE A 1013 -21.93 15.94 -7.86
N PHE A 1014 -21.31 16.40 -6.77
CA PHE A 1014 -20.07 17.18 -6.80
C PHE A 1014 -19.15 16.70 -5.66
N ALA A 1015 -18.35 15.67 -5.96
CA ALA A 1015 -17.46 15.01 -5.00
C ALA A 1015 -15.99 15.37 -5.28
N THR A 1016 -15.26 15.82 -4.26
CA THR A 1016 -13.91 16.40 -4.42
C THR A 1016 -12.82 15.46 -3.91
N ASP A 1017 -12.30 15.73 -2.70
CA ASP A 1017 -11.44 14.88 -1.89
C ASP A 1017 -11.97 14.96 -0.45
N ALA A 1018 -11.70 13.93 0.35
CA ALA A 1018 -12.08 13.87 1.76
C ALA A 1018 -11.01 13.13 2.57
N MET A 1019 -10.78 13.57 3.81
CA MET A 1019 -9.79 12.99 4.73
C MET A 1019 -10.30 13.04 6.17
N ASN A 1020 -9.66 12.31 7.09
CA ASN A 1020 -9.99 12.41 8.51
C ASN A 1020 -9.40 13.68 9.14
N THR A 1021 -10.04 14.14 10.23
CA THR A 1021 -9.47 15.18 11.09
C THR A 1021 -8.18 14.69 11.76
N ARG A 1022 -7.12 15.50 11.68
CA ARG A 1022 -5.77 15.21 12.20
C ARG A 1022 -5.08 13.95 11.63
N MET A 1023 -5.44 13.54 10.42
CA MET A 1023 -4.64 12.55 9.68
C MET A 1023 -3.21 13.08 9.48
N ARG A 1024 -2.19 12.23 9.70
CA ARG A 1024 -0.77 12.60 9.65
C ARG A 1024 -0.05 11.75 8.60
N PHE A 1025 0.79 12.40 7.81
CA PHE A 1025 1.62 11.79 6.78
C PHE A 1025 3.11 12.00 7.10
N ARG A 1026 3.96 11.08 6.62
CA ARG A 1026 5.42 11.24 6.68
C ARG A 1026 5.93 12.25 5.65
N ASP A 1027 5.24 12.32 4.51
CA ASP A 1027 5.60 13.12 3.33
C ASP A 1027 4.51 14.13 2.95
N THR A 1028 4.92 15.17 2.23
CA THR A 1028 4.04 16.24 1.73
C THR A 1028 3.05 15.78 0.67
N GLU A 1029 3.40 14.75 -0.10
CA GLU A 1029 2.58 14.18 -1.17
C GLU A 1029 1.45 13.29 -0.64
N ARG A 1030 1.38 13.04 0.67
CA ARG A 1030 0.42 12.15 1.33
C ARG A 1030 0.53 10.70 0.83
N ARG A 1031 1.73 10.19 0.58
CA ARG A 1031 1.96 8.80 0.15
C ARG A 1031 2.10 7.82 1.31
N VAL A 1032 2.58 8.26 2.46
CA VAL A 1032 2.87 7.40 3.63
C VAL A 1032 2.09 7.92 4.83
N VAL A 1033 1.13 7.13 5.34
CA VAL A 1033 0.33 7.50 6.50
C VAL A 1033 1.04 7.11 7.80
N GLU A 1034 1.09 8.02 8.76
CA GLU A 1034 1.65 7.82 10.11
C GLU A 1034 0.56 7.82 11.20
N ASP A 1035 -0.62 8.33 10.88
CA ASP A 1035 -1.83 8.28 11.70
C ASP A 1035 -3.03 8.50 10.77
N PHE A 1036 -4.01 7.59 10.78
CA PHE A 1036 -5.23 7.73 10.00
C PHE A 1036 -6.13 8.88 10.49
N GLY A 1037 -5.90 9.42 11.69
CA GLY A 1037 -6.70 10.49 12.27
C GLY A 1037 -8.04 9.99 12.81
N ARG A 1038 -9.04 10.87 12.84
CA ARG A 1038 -10.37 10.57 13.42
C ARG A 1038 -11.50 11.39 12.82
N MET A 1039 -12.74 11.06 13.19
CA MET A 1039 -13.91 11.90 12.97
C MET A 1039 -13.77 13.32 13.59
N PRO A 1040 -14.43 14.35 13.03
CA PRO A 1040 -15.27 14.29 11.82
C PRO A 1040 -14.43 14.16 10.53
N VAL A 1041 -15.06 13.65 9.47
CA VAL A 1041 -14.51 13.73 8.12
C VAL A 1041 -14.40 15.19 7.69
N LEU A 1042 -13.29 15.52 7.03
CA LEU A 1042 -13.05 16.80 6.38
C LEU A 1042 -13.23 16.64 4.87
N LEU A 1043 -14.02 17.51 4.26
CA LEU A 1043 -14.24 17.55 2.82
C LEU A 1043 -13.50 18.74 2.21
N ALA A 1044 -12.80 18.53 1.10
CA ALA A 1044 -12.05 19.57 0.40
C ALA A 1044 -13.02 20.56 -0.28
N ARG A 1045 -13.04 21.81 0.17
CA ARG A 1045 -13.90 22.84 -0.44
C ARG A 1045 -13.43 23.12 -1.87
N GLN A 1046 -14.37 23.03 -2.81
CA GLN A 1046 -14.20 23.47 -4.19
C GLN A 1046 -15.47 24.18 -4.65
N THR A 1047 -15.33 25.02 -5.67
CA THR A 1047 -16.44 25.65 -6.38
C THR A 1047 -16.43 25.25 -7.86
N ALA A 1048 -17.61 25.27 -8.48
CA ALA A 1048 -17.77 25.08 -9.91
C ALA A 1048 -18.92 25.94 -10.44
N ARG A 1049 -18.70 26.68 -11.52
CA ARG A 1049 -19.78 27.26 -12.31
C ARG A 1049 -20.19 26.26 -13.38
N ILE A 1050 -21.47 25.88 -13.37
CA ILE A 1050 -22.05 25.00 -14.38
C ILE A 1050 -23.23 25.68 -15.08
N ARG A 1051 -23.41 25.36 -16.35
CA ARG A 1051 -24.56 25.74 -17.16
C ARG A 1051 -25.26 24.48 -17.64
N LEU A 1052 -26.55 24.35 -17.33
CA LEU A 1052 -27.42 23.31 -17.86
C LEU A 1052 -28.34 23.93 -18.92
N ALA A 1053 -28.17 23.51 -20.17
CA ALA A 1053 -29.09 23.86 -21.24
C ALA A 1053 -30.39 23.04 -21.10
N SER A 1054 -31.53 23.73 -21.07
CA SER A 1054 -32.85 23.11 -20.97
C SER A 1054 -33.72 23.43 -22.19
N GLU A 1055 -34.30 22.41 -22.79
CA GLU A 1055 -35.31 22.57 -23.84
C GLU A 1055 -36.63 23.16 -23.29
N THR A 1056 -36.79 23.27 -21.97
CA THR A 1056 -37.99 23.81 -21.33
C THR A 1056 -37.75 25.19 -20.71
N THR A 1057 -38.50 26.20 -21.16
CA THR A 1057 -38.64 27.49 -20.47
C THR A 1057 -39.46 27.32 -19.19
N THR A 1058 -38.79 26.93 -18.11
CA THR A 1058 -39.34 26.85 -16.75
C THR A 1058 -38.47 27.63 -15.78
N ARG A 1059 -39.08 28.22 -14.75
CA ARG A 1059 -38.33 28.82 -13.64
C ARG A 1059 -37.77 27.71 -12.76
N TRP A 1060 -36.49 27.78 -12.40
CA TRP A 1060 -35.83 26.73 -11.61
C TRP A 1060 -35.62 27.16 -10.16
N GLN A 1061 -35.64 26.17 -9.24
CA GLN A 1061 -35.08 26.26 -7.90
C GLN A 1061 -33.91 25.28 -7.77
N GLY A 1062 -32.92 25.65 -6.96
CA GLY A 1062 -31.75 24.83 -6.67
C GLY A 1062 -31.56 24.73 -5.16
N ARG A 1063 -31.18 23.55 -4.66
CA ARG A 1063 -30.88 23.32 -3.25
C ARG A 1063 -29.66 22.42 -3.10
N SER A 1064 -28.82 22.68 -2.11
CA SER A 1064 -27.92 21.65 -1.58
C SER A 1064 -28.73 20.60 -0.82
N LEU A 1065 -28.22 19.37 -0.74
CA LEU A 1065 -28.82 18.30 0.05
C LEU A 1065 -27.91 17.95 1.24
N HIS A 1066 -28.49 17.39 2.30
CA HIS A 1066 -27.74 16.63 3.29
C HIS A 1066 -27.23 15.31 2.70
N LEU A 1067 -26.29 14.64 3.36
CA LEU A 1067 -25.78 13.32 2.95
C LEU A 1067 -26.82 12.18 3.04
N ASP A 1068 -27.97 12.44 3.66
CA ASP A 1068 -29.16 11.58 3.64
C ASP A 1068 -30.17 11.93 2.53
N GLY A 1069 -29.87 12.94 1.70
CA GLY A 1069 -30.72 13.40 0.60
C GLY A 1069 -31.80 14.41 1.00
N SER A 1070 -31.98 14.73 2.29
CA SER A 1070 -32.96 15.74 2.70
C SER A 1070 -32.58 17.16 2.20
N PRO A 1071 -33.55 18.05 1.92
CA PRO A 1071 -33.26 19.38 1.37
C PRO A 1071 -32.58 20.32 2.37
N GLY A 1072 -31.42 20.88 1.97
CA GLY A 1072 -30.68 21.90 2.71
C GLY A 1072 -30.85 23.30 2.14
N SER A 1073 -29.76 24.09 2.13
CA SER A 1073 -29.75 25.49 1.71
C SER A 1073 -30.16 25.70 0.24
N ALA A 1074 -30.87 26.79 -0.06
CA ALA A 1074 -31.11 27.22 -1.43
C ALA A 1074 -29.80 27.64 -2.14
N LEU A 1075 -29.71 27.40 -3.44
CA LEU A 1075 -28.59 27.78 -4.30
C LEU A 1075 -28.86 29.10 -5.02
N HIS A 1076 -27.78 29.82 -5.33
CA HIS A 1076 -27.86 30.93 -6.26
C HIS A 1076 -27.96 30.40 -7.70
N LEU A 1077 -28.94 30.91 -8.44
CA LEU A 1077 -29.20 30.54 -9.84
C LEU A 1077 -29.29 31.82 -10.67
N THR A 1078 -28.61 31.82 -11.82
CA THR A 1078 -28.86 32.80 -12.88
C THR A 1078 -29.58 32.08 -14.02
N THR A 1079 -30.79 32.52 -14.37
CA THR A 1079 -31.55 31.97 -15.50
C THR A 1079 -31.47 32.91 -16.69
N GLY A 1080 -31.02 32.40 -17.84
CA GLY A 1080 -30.87 33.16 -19.09
C GLY A 1080 -31.52 32.44 -20.26
N GLY A 1081 -32.74 32.85 -20.64
CA GLY A 1081 -33.50 32.17 -21.69
C GLY A 1081 -33.81 30.71 -21.35
N HIS A 1082 -33.17 29.80 -22.08
CA HIS A 1082 -33.29 28.35 -21.93
C HIS A 1082 -32.27 27.74 -20.95
N ASP A 1083 -31.28 28.51 -20.50
CA ASP A 1083 -30.16 28.01 -19.72
C ASP A 1083 -30.29 28.32 -18.22
N VAL A 1084 -29.87 27.35 -17.40
CA VAL A 1084 -29.73 27.50 -15.94
C VAL A 1084 -28.24 27.51 -15.60
N VAL A 1085 -27.74 28.65 -15.12
CA VAL A 1085 -26.36 28.77 -14.62
C VAL A 1085 -26.38 28.69 -13.10
N LEU A 1086 -25.51 27.85 -12.54
CA LEU A 1086 -25.33 27.61 -11.11
C LEU A 1086 -23.89 27.87 -10.71
N ASP A 1087 -23.72 28.53 -9.57
CA ASP A 1087 -22.46 28.56 -8.84
C ASP A 1087 -22.55 27.55 -7.69
N LEU A 1088 -21.95 26.38 -7.87
CA LEU A 1088 -21.84 25.34 -6.84
C LEU A 1088 -20.66 25.66 -5.91
N ASP A 1089 -20.91 25.55 -4.61
CA ASP A 1089 -19.88 25.54 -3.56
C ASP A 1089 -20.25 24.43 -2.58
N ASN A 1090 -19.38 23.43 -2.48
CA ASN A 1090 -19.63 22.23 -1.67
C ASN A 1090 -19.49 22.46 -0.16
N ALA A 1091 -19.18 23.67 0.31
CA ALA A 1091 -19.08 24.00 1.73
C ALA A 1091 -19.81 25.30 2.16
N ALA A 1092 -20.33 26.12 1.23
CA ALA A 1092 -21.09 27.34 1.54
C ALA A 1092 -22.57 27.08 1.87
N THR A 1093 -22.85 26.00 2.62
CA THR A 1093 -24.18 25.60 3.06
C THR A 1093 -24.36 25.86 4.55
N SER A 1094 -25.60 26.08 5.00
CA SER A 1094 -25.92 26.23 6.42
C SER A 1094 -25.62 24.96 7.22
N HIS A 1095 -25.90 23.79 6.63
CA HIS A 1095 -25.72 22.48 7.25
C HIS A 1095 -24.30 21.90 7.13
N GLY A 1096 -23.36 22.57 6.46
CA GLY A 1096 -22.01 22.04 6.26
C GLY A 1096 -21.84 21.20 4.99
N PRO A 1097 -20.60 20.80 4.68
CA PRO A 1097 -20.22 20.40 3.35
C PRO A 1097 -20.89 19.11 2.87
N THR A 1098 -21.25 19.07 1.60
CA THR A 1098 -22.03 18.00 0.97
C THR A 1098 -21.50 17.65 -0.43
N THR A 1099 -21.81 16.43 -0.89
CA THR A 1099 -21.53 15.98 -2.25
C THR A 1099 -22.77 15.99 -3.16
N PHE A 1100 -23.94 16.39 -2.66
CA PHE A 1100 -25.22 16.28 -3.38
C PHE A 1100 -25.99 17.60 -3.43
N PHE A 1101 -26.60 17.88 -4.59
CA PHE A 1101 -27.47 19.02 -4.84
C PHE A 1101 -28.64 18.62 -5.74
N LEU A 1102 -29.72 19.40 -5.71
CA LEU A 1102 -30.94 19.17 -6.47
C LEU A 1102 -31.32 20.43 -7.25
N LEU A 1103 -31.66 20.22 -8.52
CA LEU A 1103 -32.31 21.19 -9.40
C LEU A 1103 -33.75 20.73 -9.67
N GLU A 1104 -34.71 21.61 -9.45
CA GLU A 1104 -36.12 21.36 -9.73
C GLU A 1104 -36.76 22.52 -10.49
N ALA A 1105 -37.49 22.21 -11.55
CA ALA A 1105 -38.35 23.19 -12.20
C ALA A 1105 -39.56 23.47 -11.28
N LEU A 1106 -39.83 24.75 -11.03
CA LEU A 1106 -41.05 25.19 -10.36
C LEU A 1106 -42.26 24.84 -11.24
N ARG A 1107 -43.37 24.49 -10.57
CA ARG A 1107 -44.63 24.10 -11.22
C ARG A 1107 -45.38 25.30 -11.77
#